data_AF-A0A938GQH6-F1
#
_entry.id   AF-A0A938GQH6-F1
#
_cell.length_a   1.000
_cell.length_b   1.000
_cell.length_c   1.000
_cell.angle_alpha   90.00
_cell.angle_beta   90.00
_cell.angle_gamma   90.00
#
_symmetry.space_group_name_H-M   'P 1'
#
loop_
_entity.id
_entity.type
_entity.pdbx_description
1 polymer ?
#
loop_
_entity_poly.entity_id
_entity_poly.type
_entity_poly.pdbx_seq_one_letter_code
_entity_poly.pdbx_strand_id
1 'polypeptide(L)'
;VQFQFPDPFFIGPTGVVVIAAAPAELQPRHGISDVLGPWSGQLSASNPKLRLVKKSGGIVLTLSLNANGSGLGVPLGMDLSWTLTRPSYGEDDPRAWSRSATSGGTPGFLEIFPGIPHDSLLLNEALFRPRLGGRRFVELLNIGASTVSLDGCTLRLGSTTGVVHLVTQTLQPGSRLALDVSEAMLPVDIRGDALFLMAPGGTRIVDSFQFSASESGVSIGRSPDGSGEPRALRASSPGTPNGPARVSSVVINEILYNPPRGLSDIEFVELHNWRTSTADLSGWRLGGGIEFIFPTNTLIPPRGFLVVAKSPSTLSSHHGSFDQGSLLGPYRGNLSGNGERITLEAPITVLREAATELAWAVMDEVTYKTGGAWPRWPDGGGSSLERVAPWNDPSLGASWASSDESGKSAWTLVEQEGFLNMAHPSTSTADQLQIMLLGAGEVLVDDVEVLLNGQNRIRNPAFETNAINWGFQGTHRGSRWETNAGFSSGRSLRISASDRGDQVANRVRGSLLSSIPLNNFVTLRARVKWLRGNRDFLMRLRSGAHEAAVTLAIPSNLGSPGRVNSQYRTNTPPSISEVQHFPLLPPTNAPVRVTARVTDREGVAQVTLRYRIDPTNTLFSVPMRDDGQEGDLVE
;
A
#
# COMPACT_ATOMS: atom_id res chain seq x y z
N VAL A 1 26.36 1.06 2.46
CA VAL A 1 27.29 2.19 2.74
C VAL A 1 27.71 2.17 4.21
N GLN A 2 28.89 2.68 4.53
CA GLN A 2 29.39 2.83 5.91
C GLN A 2 30.00 4.23 6.09
N PHE A 3 29.58 4.93 7.14
CA PHE A 3 30.14 6.21 7.55
C PHE A 3 30.07 6.29 9.07
N GLN A 4 31.14 6.77 9.69
CA GLN A 4 31.19 7.02 11.13
C GLN A 4 31.22 8.53 11.36
N PHE A 5 30.23 9.03 12.09
CA PHE A 5 30.20 10.44 12.48
C PHE A 5 31.38 10.77 13.42
N PRO A 6 31.94 12.00 13.36
CA PRO A 6 32.91 12.48 14.34
C PRO A 6 32.37 12.35 15.78
N ASP A 7 33.26 12.19 16.76
CA ASP A 7 32.88 12.13 18.18
C ASP A 7 33.55 13.32 18.92
N PRO A 8 32.79 14.30 19.43
CA PRO A 8 31.33 14.38 19.42
C PRO A 8 30.78 14.98 18.11
N PHE A 9 29.55 14.60 17.74
CA PHE A 9 28.80 15.22 16.65
C PHE A 9 27.36 15.48 17.07
N PHE A 10 26.86 16.67 16.76
CA PHE A 10 25.54 17.13 17.17
C PHE A 10 24.80 17.71 15.97
N ILE A 11 23.51 17.35 15.85
CA ILE A 11 22.58 17.98 14.92
C ILE A 11 21.56 18.72 15.79
N GLY A 12 21.47 20.03 15.63
CA GLY A 12 20.49 20.85 16.34
C GLY A 12 19.05 20.58 15.86
N PRO A 13 18.02 21.06 16.58
CA PRO A 13 16.64 21.03 16.10
C PRO A 13 16.57 21.63 14.68
N THR A 14 15.89 20.94 13.76
CA THR A 14 15.78 21.31 12.32
C THR A 14 17.07 21.33 11.51
N GLY A 15 18.21 20.95 12.10
CA GLY A 15 19.49 20.86 11.40
C GLY A 15 19.50 19.72 10.36
N VAL A 16 20.13 19.98 9.21
CA VAL A 16 20.34 19.02 8.14
C VAL A 16 21.85 18.73 8.03
N VAL A 17 22.22 17.47 7.81
CA VAL A 17 23.61 17.05 7.54
C VAL A 17 23.68 16.34 6.19
N VAL A 18 24.69 16.68 5.38
CA VAL A 18 24.94 16.01 4.10
C VAL A 18 26.15 15.09 4.25
N ILE A 19 26.02 13.84 3.79
CA ILE A 19 27.10 12.84 3.83
C ILE A 19 27.27 12.27 2.42
N ALA A 20 28.44 12.48 1.80
CA ALA A 20 28.68 12.18 0.39
C ALA A 20 29.83 11.16 0.19
N ALA A 21 29.77 10.40 -0.90
CA ALA A 21 30.85 9.49 -1.29
C ALA A 21 32.07 10.27 -1.79
N ALA A 22 31.85 11.43 -2.41
CA ALA A 22 32.88 12.36 -2.85
C ALA A 22 32.49 13.80 -2.44
N PRO A 23 32.74 14.21 -1.19
CA PRO A 23 32.36 15.55 -0.69
C PRO A 23 32.90 16.69 -1.56
N ALA A 24 34.16 16.59 -1.99
CA ALA A 24 34.82 17.61 -2.82
C ALA A 24 34.19 17.78 -4.21
N GLU A 25 33.49 16.77 -4.74
CA GLU A 25 32.75 16.89 -6.01
C GLU A 25 31.34 17.44 -5.81
N LEU A 26 30.71 17.11 -4.68
CA LEU A 26 29.32 17.48 -4.40
C LEU A 26 29.20 18.94 -3.94
N GLN A 27 30.17 19.43 -3.16
CA GLN A 27 30.22 20.82 -2.67
C GLN A 27 30.11 21.86 -3.79
N PRO A 28 30.97 21.90 -4.83
CA PRO A 28 30.88 22.91 -5.89
C PRO A 28 29.66 22.74 -6.80
N ARG A 29 29.11 21.52 -6.93
CA ARG A 29 27.91 21.26 -7.75
C ARG A 29 26.64 21.85 -7.13
N HIS A 30 26.54 21.85 -5.80
CA HIS A 30 25.34 22.29 -5.08
C HIS A 30 25.54 23.59 -4.28
N GLY A 31 26.74 24.17 -4.29
CA GLY A 31 27.03 25.39 -3.56
C GLY A 31 26.95 25.24 -2.04
N ILE A 32 27.28 24.06 -1.51
CA ILE A 32 27.24 23.76 -0.06
C ILE A 32 28.65 23.57 0.50
N SER A 33 28.86 23.96 1.76
CA SER A 33 30.16 23.90 2.44
C SER A 33 30.30 22.71 3.40
N ASP A 34 29.22 22.33 4.10
CA ASP A 34 29.28 21.38 5.23
C ASP A 34 28.87 19.96 4.81
N VAL A 35 29.71 19.32 4.00
CA VAL A 35 29.51 17.94 3.52
C VAL A 35 30.48 16.99 4.20
N LEU A 36 29.94 16.05 4.98
CA LEU A 36 30.70 14.97 5.58
C LEU A 36 31.02 13.87 4.56
N GLY A 37 32.06 13.09 4.82
CA GLY A 37 32.49 11.97 3.99
C GLY A 37 34.01 11.89 3.87
N PRO A 38 34.54 11.05 2.96
CA PRO A 38 33.81 10.12 2.11
C PRO A 38 33.20 8.97 2.93
N TRP A 39 32.01 8.49 2.53
CA TRP A 39 31.51 7.21 3.01
C TRP A 39 31.97 6.05 2.10
N SER A 40 32.08 4.84 2.65
CA SER A 40 32.55 3.65 1.94
C SER A 40 31.43 2.68 1.58
N GLY A 41 31.70 1.77 0.65
CA GLY A 41 30.72 0.80 0.12
C GLY A 41 29.88 1.38 -1.02
N GLN A 42 28.75 0.74 -1.33
CA GLN A 42 27.82 1.18 -2.38
C GLN A 42 26.39 1.20 -1.84
N LEU A 43 25.55 2.07 -2.41
CA LEU A 43 24.10 1.94 -2.33
C LEU A 43 23.71 0.92 -3.41
N SER A 44 23.17 -0.23 -3.01
CA SER A 44 22.70 -1.24 -3.97
C SER A 44 21.61 -0.65 -4.87
N ALA A 45 21.60 -0.94 -6.17
CA ALA A 45 20.47 -0.62 -7.03
C ALA A 45 19.24 -1.51 -6.72
N SER A 46 19.46 -2.68 -6.10
CA SER A 46 18.41 -3.62 -5.71
C SER A 46 18.23 -3.62 -4.19
N ASN A 47 17.14 -3.01 -3.74
CA ASN A 47 16.65 -3.01 -2.35
C ASN A 47 17.67 -2.56 -1.27
N PRO A 48 18.28 -1.35 -1.39
CA PRO A 48 19.20 -0.88 -0.36
C PRO A 48 18.49 -0.60 0.97
N LYS A 49 19.02 -1.16 2.05
CA LYS A 49 18.67 -0.79 3.42
C LYS A 49 19.73 0.15 3.97
N LEU A 50 19.32 1.36 4.36
CA LEU A 50 20.16 2.33 5.06
C LEU A 50 19.83 2.27 6.55
N ARG A 51 20.85 2.24 7.41
CA ARG A 51 20.67 2.22 8.87
C ARG A 51 21.46 3.33 9.54
N LEU A 52 20.80 4.07 10.41
CA LEU A 52 21.45 4.93 11.39
C LEU A 52 21.57 4.14 12.70
N VAL A 53 22.80 3.98 13.21
CA VAL A 53 23.10 3.12 14.36
C VAL A 53 23.81 3.94 15.43
N LYS A 54 23.41 3.76 16.69
CA LYS A 54 24.09 4.35 17.86
C LYS A 54 25.47 3.71 18.05
N LYS A 55 26.36 4.41 18.75
CA LYS A 55 27.65 3.86 19.23
C LYS A 55 27.49 2.55 20.03
N SER A 56 26.36 2.37 20.71
CA SER A 56 26.02 1.14 21.45
C SER A 56 25.59 -0.05 20.58
N GLY A 57 25.49 0.13 19.26
CA GLY A 57 24.97 -0.87 18.32
C GLY A 57 23.44 -0.86 18.18
N GLY A 58 22.73 -0.05 18.96
CA GLY A 58 21.27 0.12 18.83
C GLY A 58 20.89 0.82 17.52
N ILE A 59 19.91 0.28 16.80
CA ILE A 59 19.39 0.91 15.57
C ILE A 59 18.52 2.11 15.96
N VAL A 60 18.81 3.27 15.37
CA VAL A 60 17.99 4.50 15.49
C VAL A 60 16.93 4.53 14.40
N LEU A 61 17.35 4.27 13.17
CA LEU A 61 16.51 4.33 11.99
C LEU A 61 16.93 3.25 11.00
N THR A 62 15.96 2.61 10.34
CA THR A 62 16.17 1.81 9.13
C THR A 62 15.29 2.38 8.03
N LEU A 63 15.87 2.61 6.86
CA LEU A 63 15.17 3.02 5.65
C LEU A 63 15.32 1.93 4.60
N SER A 64 14.21 1.37 4.13
CA SER A 64 14.19 0.39 3.03
C SER A 64 13.81 1.08 1.72
N LEU A 65 14.78 1.27 0.83
CA LEU A 65 14.55 1.92 -0.46
C LEU A 65 14.16 0.86 -1.49
N ASN A 66 12.87 0.60 -1.68
CA ASN A 66 12.39 -0.34 -2.70
C ASN A 66 12.35 0.34 -4.08
N ALA A 67 13.27 -0.04 -4.98
CA ALA A 67 13.26 0.41 -6.38
C ALA A 67 12.08 -0.16 -7.20
N ASN A 68 11.58 -1.35 -6.85
CA ASN A 68 10.58 -2.08 -7.67
C ASN A 68 9.14 -2.02 -7.10
N GLY A 69 8.96 -1.76 -5.80
CA GLY A 69 7.63 -1.76 -5.14
C GLY A 69 7.08 -0.38 -4.75
N SER A 70 7.83 0.69 -5.00
CA SER A 70 7.44 2.04 -4.59
C SER A 70 6.54 2.75 -5.61
N GLY A 71 6.41 2.24 -6.85
CA GLY A 71 5.78 2.98 -7.95
C GLY A 71 6.59 4.22 -8.36
N LEU A 72 7.78 4.37 -7.81
CA LEU A 72 8.60 5.57 -7.87
C LEU A 72 9.84 5.30 -8.72
N GLY A 73 9.72 4.56 -9.83
CA GLY A 73 10.85 4.31 -10.72
C GLY A 73 11.50 5.63 -11.14
N VAL A 74 12.81 5.80 -10.96
CA VAL A 74 13.50 6.97 -11.50
C VAL A 74 13.34 6.91 -13.02
N PRO A 75 12.75 7.93 -13.67
CA PRO A 75 12.68 7.97 -15.12
C PRO A 75 14.08 7.79 -15.71
N LEU A 76 14.19 6.92 -16.72
CA LEU A 76 15.42 6.75 -17.50
C LEU A 76 15.91 8.13 -17.97
N GLY A 77 17.16 8.49 -17.64
CA GLY A 77 17.86 9.62 -18.24
C GLY A 77 18.01 10.92 -17.42
N MET A 78 17.63 10.98 -16.13
CA MET A 78 17.92 12.13 -15.26
C MET A 78 18.49 11.74 -13.88
N ASP A 79 19.48 12.51 -13.40
CA ASP A 79 20.15 12.32 -12.10
C ASP A 79 19.27 12.81 -10.93
N LEU A 80 18.17 12.12 -10.62
CA LEU A 80 17.23 12.55 -9.56
C LEU A 80 17.51 11.91 -8.20
N SER A 81 17.26 12.65 -7.12
CA SER A 81 17.35 12.17 -5.74
C SER A 81 15.97 11.99 -5.09
N TRP A 82 15.89 11.17 -4.05
CA TRP A 82 14.71 11.04 -3.19
C TRP A 82 14.73 12.07 -2.06
N THR A 83 13.62 12.75 -1.85
CA THR A 83 13.42 13.71 -0.75
C THR A 83 12.24 13.29 0.13
N LEU A 84 12.37 13.47 1.44
CA LEU A 84 11.30 13.19 2.40
C LEU A 84 10.37 14.41 2.47
N THR A 85 9.21 14.34 1.84
CA THR A 85 8.25 15.45 1.74
C THR A 85 7.00 15.27 2.59
N ARG A 86 6.67 14.04 3.01
CA ARG A 86 5.48 13.73 3.81
C ARG A 86 5.84 12.86 5.03
N PRO A 87 6.66 13.36 5.96
CA PRO A 87 7.20 12.56 7.07
C PRO A 87 6.12 11.99 8.00
N SER A 88 4.88 12.50 7.96
CA SER A 88 3.74 11.95 8.71
C SER A 88 3.36 10.52 8.32
N TYR A 89 3.75 10.05 7.12
CA TYR A 89 3.59 8.65 6.73
C TYR A 89 4.63 7.72 7.39
N GLY A 90 5.66 8.27 8.04
CA GLY A 90 6.82 7.53 8.53
C GLY A 90 7.83 7.29 7.41
N GLU A 91 9.10 7.39 7.71
CA GLU A 91 10.18 7.37 6.72
C GLU A 91 10.38 6.03 6.01
N ASP A 92 9.83 4.93 6.51
CA ASP A 92 9.84 3.63 5.81
C ASP A 92 8.65 3.48 4.84
N ASP A 93 7.73 4.45 4.78
CA ASP A 93 6.64 4.50 3.80
C ASP A 93 7.08 5.25 2.54
N PRO A 94 7.05 4.63 1.34
CA PRO A 94 7.39 5.32 0.09
C PRO A 94 6.57 6.60 -0.18
N ARG A 95 5.35 6.72 0.36
CA ARG A 95 4.53 7.94 0.24
C ARG A 95 5.09 9.12 1.04
N ALA A 96 5.96 8.85 2.02
CA ALA A 96 6.68 9.88 2.73
C ALA A 96 7.71 10.58 1.84
N TRP A 97 8.11 9.93 0.74
CA TRP A 97 9.15 10.39 -0.17
C TRP A 97 8.58 10.85 -1.51
N SER A 98 9.21 11.83 -2.11
CA SER A 98 9.00 12.23 -3.49
C SER A 98 10.34 12.41 -4.20
N ARG A 99 10.31 12.56 -5.52
CA ARG A 99 11.50 12.94 -6.28
C ARG A 99 11.88 14.38 -5.93
N SER A 100 13.16 14.70 -6.01
CA SER A 100 13.62 16.08 -5.96
C SER A 100 13.11 16.84 -7.17
N ALA A 101 12.74 18.10 -6.97
CA ALA A 101 12.31 18.95 -8.08
C ALA A 101 13.50 19.39 -8.97
N THR A 102 14.71 19.33 -8.43
CA THR A 102 15.94 19.72 -9.14
C THR A 102 16.74 18.49 -9.58
N SER A 103 17.24 18.51 -10.81
CA SER A 103 18.23 17.53 -11.28
C SER A 103 19.50 17.62 -10.40
N GLY A 104 19.96 16.49 -9.88
CA GLY A 104 21.04 16.38 -8.90
C GLY A 104 20.58 16.46 -7.43
N GLY A 105 19.31 16.77 -7.17
CA GLY A 105 18.78 16.91 -5.81
C GLY A 105 19.06 18.25 -5.13
N THR A 106 18.57 18.41 -3.90
CA THR A 106 18.77 19.59 -3.05
C THR A 106 19.51 19.24 -1.73
N PRO A 107 20.70 18.61 -1.79
CA PRO A 107 21.41 18.19 -0.58
C PRO A 107 21.67 19.38 0.34
N GLY A 108 21.29 19.23 1.62
CA GLY A 108 21.50 20.27 2.65
C GLY A 108 20.35 21.27 2.77
N PHE A 109 19.36 21.22 1.89
CA PHE A 109 18.20 22.10 1.91
C PHE A 109 16.90 21.30 2.01
N LEU A 110 15.90 21.85 2.71
CA LEU A 110 14.54 21.31 2.67
C LEU A 110 13.93 21.62 1.30
N GLU A 111 13.24 20.65 0.72
CA GLU A 111 12.44 20.90 -0.48
C GLU A 111 11.23 21.76 -0.09
N ILE A 112 11.07 22.90 -0.76
CA ILE A 112 9.95 23.82 -0.56
C ILE A 112 9.01 23.64 -1.75
N PHE A 113 7.76 23.30 -1.46
CA PHE A 113 6.70 23.19 -2.46
C PHE A 113 5.51 24.09 -2.08
N PRO A 114 5.01 24.93 -3.02
CA PRO A 114 5.63 25.30 -4.29
C PRO A 114 6.89 26.16 -4.08
N GLY A 115 7.94 25.89 -4.85
CA GLY A 115 9.20 26.65 -4.85
C GLY A 115 9.25 27.73 -5.92
N ILE A 116 8.54 27.54 -7.03
CA ILE A 116 8.33 28.53 -8.11
C ILE A 116 6.90 28.45 -8.66
N PRO A 117 6.39 29.51 -9.35
CA PRO A 117 5.05 29.48 -9.94
C PRO A 117 4.80 28.28 -10.88
N HIS A 118 5.82 27.83 -11.62
CA HIS A 118 5.70 26.71 -12.56
C HIS A 118 5.41 25.37 -11.88
N ASP A 119 5.68 25.20 -10.58
CA ASP A 119 5.39 23.95 -9.85
C ASP A 119 3.89 23.64 -9.77
N SER A 120 3.05 24.59 -10.19
CA SER A 120 1.62 24.41 -10.34
C SER A 120 1.19 23.85 -11.70
N LEU A 121 2.11 23.70 -12.65
CA LEU A 121 1.82 23.09 -13.95
C LEU A 121 1.93 21.57 -13.85
N LEU A 122 0.98 20.86 -14.43
CA LEU A 122 0.97 19.41 -14.52
C LEU A 122 0.84 18.96 -15.97
N LEU A 123 1.47 17.83 -16.28
CA LEU A 123 1.15 17.05 -17.48
C LEU A 123 -0.18 16.33 -17.21
N ASN A 124 -1.25 16.78 -17.86
CA ASN A 124 -2.60 16.34 -17.52
C ASN A 124 -3.11 15.20 -18.41
N GLU A 125 -2.86 15.26 -19.72
CA GLU A 125 -3.29 14.25 -20.69
C GLU A 125 -2.30 14.18 -21.86
N ALA A 126 -2.08 13.02 -22.46
CA ALA A 126 -1.34 12.88 -23.71
C ALA A 126 -1.91 11.75 -24.58
N LEU A 127 -1.85 11.96 -25.90
CA LEU A 127 -2.19 10.93 -26.89
C LEU A 127 -1.07 10.83 -27.93
N PHE A 128 -0.33 9.71 -27.90
CA PHE A 128 0.78 9.47 -28.83
C PHE A 128 0.40 8.54 -30.00
N ARG A 129 -0.66 7.74 -29.85
CA ARG A 129 -1.17 6.83 -30.89
C ARG A 129 -2.61 7.15 -31.24
N PRO A 130 -2.91 8.23 -31.98
CA PRO A 130 -4.28 8.52 -32.38
C PRO A 130 -4.83 7.44 -33.32
N ARG A 131 -6.16 7.39 -33.46
CA ARG A 131 -6.79 6.67 -34.58
C ARG A 131 -6.49 7.40 -35.89
N LEU A 132 -6.70 6.73 -37.02
CA LEU A 132 -6.51 7.34 -38.34
C LEU A 132 -7.24 8.68 -38.44
N GLY A 133 -6.52 9.74 -38.83
CA GLY A 133 -7.04 11.11 -38.93
C GLY A 133 -7.11 11.89 -37.60
N GLY A 134 -6.74 11.28 -36.47
CA GLY A 134 -6.63 11.96 -35.18
C GLY A 134 -5.28 12.67 -35.00
N ARG A 135 -5.24 13.62 -34.06
CA ARG A 135 -4.04 14.38 -33.70
C ARG A 135 -3.30 13.78 -32.50
N ARG A 136 -1.98 13.97 -32.47
CA ARG A 136 -1.15 13.70 -31.29
C ARG A 136 -1.06 14.97 -30.45
N PHE A 137 -1.21 14.85 -29.14
CA PHE A 137 -1.13 16.00 -28.25
C PHE A 137 -0.50 15.68 -26.90
N VAL A 138 -0.02 16.74 -26.24
CA VAL A 138 0.33 16.78 -24.81
C VAL A 138 -0.44 17.94 -24.20
N GLU A 139 -1.14 17.71 -23.10
CA GLU A 139 -1.92 18.71 -22.39
C GLU A 139 -1.25 19.10 -21.08
N LEU A 140 -1.21 20.41 -20.84
CA LEU A 140 -0.79 21.01 -19.57
C LEU A 140 -2.02 21.53 -18.80
N LEU A 141 -1.99 21.41 -17.49
CA LEU A 141 -2.98 21.98 -16.56
C LEU A 141 -2.26 22.88 -15.55
N ASN A 142 -2.82 24.06 -15.25
CA ASN A 142 -2.37 24.89 -14.13
C ASN A 142 -3.30 24.69 -12.92
N ILE A 143 -2.82 23.99 -11.88
CA ILE A 143 -3.55 23.79 -10.62
C ILE A 143 -3.29 24.89 -9.57
N GLY A 144 -2.54 25.93 -9.95
CA GLY A 144 -2.14 27.01 -9.07
C GLY A 144 -3.14 28.17 -9.09
N ALA A 145 -3.07 29.01 -8.06
CA ALA A 145 -3.92 30.20 -7.94
C ALA A 145 -3.46 31.40 -8.80
N SER A 146 -2.34 31.27 -9.52
CA SER A 146 -1.73 32.35 -10.31
C SER A 146 -1.53 31.93 -11.76
N THR A 147 -1.62 32.89 -12.69
CA THR A 147 -1.23 32.68 -14.09
C THR A 147 0.25 32.31 -14.18
N VAL A 148 0.57 31.33 -15.01
CA VAL A 148 1.95 30.87 -15.24
C VAL A 148 2.33 31.08 -16.71
N SER A 149 3.50 31.69 -16.94
CA SER A 149 4.09 31.75 -18.29
C SER A 149 4.71 30.40 -18.65
N LEU A 150 4.53 29.94 -19.88
CA LEU A 150 5.20 28.75 -20.40
C LEU A 150 6.51 29.10 -21.11
N ASP A 151 6.88 30.38 -21.17
CA ASP A 151 8.07 30.83 -21.90
C ASP A 151 9.36 30.24 -21.31
N GLY A 152 10.11 29.52 -22.14
CA GLY A 152 11.34 28.85 -21.74
C GLY A 152 11.14 27.48 -21.11
N CYS A 153 9.91 27.04 -20.82
CA CYS A 153 9.62 25.66 -20.45
C CYS A 153 9.92 24.71 -21.63
N THR A 154 10.24 23.46 -21.33
CA THR A 154 10.47 22.45 -22.36
C THR A 154 9.79 21.13 -22.04
N LEU A 155 9.34 20.43 -23.09
CA LEU A 155 9.00 19.01 -23.01
C LEU A 155 10.20 18.18 -23.46
N ARG A 156 10.51 17.12 -22.72
CA ARG A 156 11.63 16.23 -22.99
C ARG A 156 11.20 14.77 -22.83
N LEU A 157 11.73 13.89 -23.67
CA LEU A 157 11.57 12.44 -23.53
C LEU A 157 12.74 11.83 -22.75
N GLY A 158 12.51 10.69 -22.09
CA GLY A 158 13.58 9.93 -21.43
C GLY A 158 14.47 9.19 -22.41
N SER A 159 13.89 8.70 -23.51
CA SER A 159 14.59 7.93 -24.55
C SER A 159 15.50 8.76 -25.48
N THR A 160 15.31 10.08 -25.52
CA THR A 160 16.02 10.97 -26.46
C THR A 160 16.55 12.24 -25.79
N THR A 161 17.47 12.92 -26.47
CA THR A 161 18.02 14.22 -26.05
C THR A 161 17.27 15.42 -26.64
N GLY A 162 16.29 15.18 -27.52
CA GLY A 162 15.49 16.24 -28.14
C GLY A 162 14.60 16.97 -27.14
N VAL A 163 14.38 18.27 -27.37
CA VAL A 163 13.53 19.12 -26.54
C VAL A 163 12.52 19.87 -27.40
N VAL A 164 11.28 19.97 -26.92
CA VAL A 164 10.26 20.83 -27.50
C VAL A 164 10.14 22.07 -26.62
N HIS A 165 10.48 23.24 -27.16
CA HIS A 165 10.37 24.50 -26.45
C HIS A 165 8.94 25.01 -26.43
N LEU A 166 8.45 25.36 -25.24
CA LEU A 166 7.20 26.08 -25.04
C LEU A 166 7.53 27.58 -25.04
N VAL A 167 6.85 28.35 -25.89
CA VAL A 167 7.10 29.80 -26.05
C VAL A 167 5.81 30.57 -26.15
N THR A 168 5.82 31.82 -25.67
CA THR A 168 4.77 32.83 -25.92
C THR A 168 3.34 32.50 -25.45
N GLN A 169 3.18 31.60 -24.48
CA GLN A 169 1.86 31.21 -23.95
C GLN A 169 1.80 31.40 -22.43
N THR A 170 0.62 31.74 -21.91
CA THR A 170 0.37 31.79 -20.46
C THR A 170 -0.84 30.91 -20.15
N LEU A 171 -0.80 30.24 -18.99
CA LEU A 171 -1.86 29.35 -18.53
C LEU A 171 -2.50 29.93 -17.27
N GLN A 172 -3.79 30.28 -17.35
CA GLN A 172 -4.55 30.82 -16.22
C GLN A 172 -4.81 29.74 -15.16
N PRO A 173 -5.09 30.10 -13.89
CA PRO A 173 -5.55 29.16 -12.87
C PRO A 173 -6.69 28.25 -13.38
N GLY A 174 -6.60 26.96 -13.12
CA GLY A 174 -7.57 25.93 -13.54
C GLY A 174 -7.67 25.71 -15.05
N SER A 175 -6.89 26.42 -15.87
CA SER A 175 -6.93 26.28 -17.33
C SER A 175 -6.01 25.19 -17.83
N ARG A 176 -6.40 24.63 -18.97
CA ARG A 176 -5.72 23.54 -19.67
C ARG A 176 -5.39 23.94 -21.09
N LEU A 177 -4.30 23.37 -21.60
CA LEU A 177 -3.75 23.68 -22.90
C LEU A 177 -3.26 22.40 -23.57
N ALA A 178 -4.01 21.93 -24.56
CA ALA A 178 -3.62 20.80 -25.40
C ALA A 178 -2.74 21.28 -26.56
N LEU A 179 -1.45 20.95 -26.48
CA LEU A 179 -0.44 21.24 -27.49
C LEU A 179 -0.38 20.12 -28.52
N ASP A 180 -0.52 20.46 -29.80
CA ASP A 180 -0.29 19.50 -30.88
C ASP A 180 1.20 19.18 -31.01
N VAL A 181 1.53 17.89 -30.98
CA VAL A 181 2.91 17.41 -31.12
C VAL A 181 3.01 16.45 -32.31
N SER A 182 3.80 16.81 -33.32
CA SER A 182 4.07 15.89 -34.42
C SER A 182 5.08 14.81 -34.01
N GLU A 183 5.15 13.72 -34.77
CA GLU A 183 6.18 12.68 -34.57
C GLU A 183 7.60 13.22 -34.73
N ALA A 184 7.79 14.19 -35.62
CA ALA A 184 9.08 14.88 -35.78
C ALA A 184 9.44 15.76 -34.57
N MET A 185 8.44 16.39 -33.93
CA MET A 185 8.66 17.22 -32.74
C MET A 185 8.93 16.37 -31.49
N LEU A 186 8.18 15.28 -31.32
CA LEU A 186 8.25 14.41 -30.14
C LEU A 186 8.26 12.93 -30.58
N PRO A 187 9.42 12.38 -30.97
CA PRO A 187 9.58 11.03 -31.51
C PRO A 187 9.55 9.97 -30.38
N VAL A 188 8.38 9.80 -29.77
CA VAL A 188 8.12 8.86 -28.68
C VAL A 188 8.37 7.40 -29.09
N ASP A 189 9.10 6.63 -28.28
CA ASP A 189 9.05 5.16 -28.38
C ASP A 189 7.71 4.67 -27.82
N ILE A 190 6.80 4.31 -28.72
CA ILE A 190 5.45 3.87 -28.37
C ILE A 190 5.39 2.52 -27.66
N ARG A 191 6.52 1.83 -27.45
CA ARG A 191 6.59 0.63 -26.57
C ARG A 191 6.69 1.03 -25.10
N GLY A 192 7.22 2.22 -24.83
CA GLY A 192 7.27 2.84 -23.52
C GLY A 192 8.40 3.87 -23.42
N ASP A 193 8.13 4.96 -22.70
CA ASP A 193 9.05 6.09 -22.51
C ASP A 193 8.65 6.89 -21.24
N ALA A 194 9.37 7.97 -20.96
CA ALA A 194 8.99 8.98 -19.96
C ALA A 194 8.85 10.35 -20.63
N LEU A 195 7.85 11.13 -20.21
CA LEU A 195 7.69 12.53 -20.59
C LEU A 195 7.99 13.42 -19.39
N PHE A 196 8.75 14.48 -19.61
CA PHE A 196 9.09 15.48 -18.60
C PHE A 196 8.69 16.87 -19.07
N LEU A 197 8.08 17.65 -18.18
CA LEU A 197 7.94 19.09 -18.29
C LEU A 197 9.05 19.75 -17.46
N MET A 198 9.86 20.59 -18.08
CA MET A 198 10.96 21.31 -17.43
C MET A 198 10.62 22.79 -17.27
N ALA A 199 11.04 23.38 -16.15
CA ALA A 199 10.99 24.82 -15.95
C ALA A 199 12.02 25.55 -16.85
N PRO A 200 11.92 26.88 -16.99
CA PRO A 200 12.91 27.66 -17.72
C PRO A 200 14.33 27.41 -17.21
N GLY A 201 15.26 27.20 -18.15
CA GLY A 201 16.66 26.83 -17.85
C GLY A 201 16.94 25.32 -17.80
N GLY A 202 15.91 24.46 -17.83
CA GLY A 202 16.06 23.02 -18.08
C GLY A 202 16.65 22.20 -16.94
N THR A 203 16.80 22.75 -15.73
CA THR A 203 17.40 22.07 -14.56
C THR A 203 16.37 21.59 -13.55
N ARG A 204 15.17 22.17 -13.56
CA ARG A 204 14.06 21.81 -12.66
C ARG A 204 12.98 21.06 -13.42
N ILE A 205 12.62 19.88 -12.92
CA ILE A 205 11.46 19.13 -13.39
C ILE A 205 10.23 19.71 -12.70
N VAL A 206 9.26 20.08 -13.52
CA VAL A 206 7.96 20.59 -13.07
C VAL A 206 7.00 19.41 -12.85
N ASP A 207 6.85 18.56 -13.87
CA ASP A 207 6.07 17.31 -13.76
C ASP A 207 6.66 16.25 -14.71
N SER A 208 6.35 14.99 -14.46
CA SER A 208 6.76 13.89 -15.33
C SER A 208 5.85 12.68 -15.14
N PHE A 209 5.70 11.87 -16.19
CA PHE A 209 5.13 10.53 -16.05
C PHE A 209 5.80 9.54 -16.99
N GLN A 210 5.74 8.26 -16.61
CA GLN A 210 6.12 7.15 -17.47
C GLN A 210 4.88 6.57 -18.14
N PHE A 211 5.03 6.08 -19.36
CA PHE A 211 3.96 5.40 -20.07
C PHE A 211 4.51 4.18 -20.81
N SER A 212 3.65 3.20 -20.97
CA SER A 212 3.91 2.01 -21.78
C SER A 212 3.17 2.12 -23.12
N ALA A 213 3.27 1.07 -23.91
CA ALA A 213 2.45 0.95 -25.10
C ALA A 213 0.95 1.09 -24.76
N SER A 214 0.19 1.68 -25.67
CA SER A 214 -1.25 1.87 -25.53
C SER A 214 -1.99 1.51 -26.82
N GLU A 215 -3.26 1.15 -26.70
CA GLU A 215 -4.12 0.95 -27.87
C GLU A 215 -4.35 2.26 -28.63
N SER A 216 -4.65 2.15 -29.93
CA SER A 216 -4.90 3.33 -30.77
C SER A 216 -6.15 4.11 -30.31
N GLY A 217 -5.98 5.41 -30.14
CA GLY A 217 -7.00 6.35 -29.68
C GLY A 217 -7.19 6.39 -28.17
N VAL A 218 -6.33 5.74 -27.40
CA VAL A 218 -6.38 5.76 -25.94
C VAL A 218 -5.33 6.71 -25.41
N SER A 219 -5.78 7.83 -24.85
CA SER A 219 -4.91 8.78 -24.16
C SER A 219 -4.56 8.26 -22.77
N ILE A 220 -3.41 8.72 -22.28
CA ILE A 220 -2.99 8.59 -20.89
C ILE A 220 -3.20 9.94 -20.21
N GLY A 221 -3.87 9.98 -19.06
CA GLY A 221 -4.14 11.23 -18.37
C GLY A 221 -4.53 11.04 -16.91
N ARG A 222 -4.52 12.14 -16.18
CA ARG A 222 -4.86 12.20 -14.76
C ARG A 222 -6.37 12.19 -14.60
N SER A 223 -6.89 11.34 -13.72
CA SER A 223 -8.33 11.25 -13.47
C SER A 223 -8.60 11.03 -11.98
N PRO A 224 -9.15 12.03 -11.26
CA PRO A 224 -9.53 13.39 -11.72
C PRO A 224 -8.37 14.26 -12.23
N ASP A 225 -8.65 15.46 -12.72
CA ASP A 225 -7.62 16.34 -13.29
C ASP A 225 -6.53 16.66 -12.25
N GLY A 226 -5.29 16.75 -12.69
CA GLY A 226 -4.16 17.03 -11.80
C GLY A 226 -3.89 15.99 -10.69
N SER A 227 -4.52 14.81 -10.77
CA SER A 227 -4.41 13.77 -9.77
C SER A 227 -3.35 12.70 -10.05
N GLY A 228 -2.89 12.06 -8.96
CA GLY A 228 -2.32 10.72 -8.96
C GLY A 228 -1.15 10.50 -9.91
N GLU A 229 -1.13 9.34 -10.58
CA GLU A 229 -0.27 9.06 -11.74
C GLU A 229 -1.19 8.92 -12.97
N PRO A 230 -0.79 9.38 -14.17
CA PRO A 230 -1.63 9.28 -15.36
C PRO A 230 -1.94 7.82 -15.71
N ARG A 231 -3.19 7.56 -16.12
CA ARG A 231 -3.71 6.24 -16.53
C ARG A 231 -4.40 6.34 -17.88
N ALA A 232 -4.63 5.21 -18.52
CA ALA A 232 -5.47 5.17 -19.72
C ALA A 232 -6.85 5.79 -19.42
N LEU A 233 -7.29 6.77 -20.21
CA LEU A 233 -8.60 7.41 -20.04
C LEU A 233 -9.69 6.70 -20.85
N ARG A 234 -10.93 6.81 -20.38
CA ARG A 234 -12.10 6.24 -21.09
C ARG A 234 -12.33 6.90 -22.45
N ALA A 235 -12.07 8.20 -22.53
CA ALA A 235 -12.16 9.01 -23.74
C ALA A 235 -11.11 10.11 -23.66
N SER A 236 -10.55 10.49 -24.81
CA SER A 236 -9.64 11.63 -24.87
C SER A 236 -10.39 12.95 -24.77
N SER A 237 -9.81 13.93 -24.06
CA SER A 237 -10.49 15.15 -23.63
C SER A 237 -9.67 16.43 -23.84
N PRO A 238 -8.94 16.60 -24.96
CA PRO A 238 -8.02 17.73 -25.10
C PRO A 238 -8.73 19.09 -25.01
N GLY A 239 -8.30 19.92 -24.07
CA GLY A 239 -8.84 21.24 -23.74
C GLY A 239 -10.03 21.23 -22.78
N THR A 240 -10.46 20.06 -22.31
CA THR A 240 -11.65 19.86 -21.45
C THR A 240 -11.32 18.96 -20.25
N PRO A 241 -12.13 18.95 -19.17
CA PRO A 241 -11.79 18.12 -18.01
C PRO A 241 -11.66 16.65 -18.37
N ASN A 242 -10.67 15.96 -17.81
CA ASN A 242 -10.53 14.53 -18.04
C ASN A 242 -11.73 13.77 -17.51
N GLY A 243 -12.19 12.80 -18.30
CA GLY A 243 -13.16 11.82 -17.85
C GLY A 243 -12.55 10.80 -16.88
N PRO A 244 -13.33 9.79 -16.44
CA PRO A 244 -12.83 8.72 -15.59
C PRO A 244 -11.73 7.92 -16.29
N ALA A 245 -10.78 7.41 -15.48
CA ALA A 245 -9.84 6.40 -15.92
C ALA A 245 -10.58 5.20 -16.54
N ARG A 246 -10.00 4.63 -17.59
CA ARG A 246 -10.52 3.45 -18.25
C ARG A 246 -10.32 2.23 -17.36
N VAL A 247 -11.40 1.49 -17.14
CA VAL A 247 -11.36 0.17 -16.50
C VAL A 247 -11.43 -0.91 -17.58
N SER A 248 -10.38 -1.73 -17.67
CA SER A 248 -10.33 -2.90 -18.56
C SER A 248 -11.49 -3.87 -18.29
N SER A 249 -11.91 -4.61 -19.31
CA SER A 249 -12.93 -5.67 -19.19
C SER A 249 -12.48 -6.84 -18.32
N VAL A 250 -11.16 -7.10 -18.31
CA VAL A 250 -10.52 -8.07 -17.43
C VAL A 250 -9.59 -7.32 -16.49
N VAL A 251 -9.70 -7.62 -15.20
CA VAL A 251 -8.95 -6.94 -14.15
C VAL A 251 -8.17 -7.93 -13.28
N ILE A 252 -7.06 -7.48 -12.70
CA ILE A 252 -6.39 -8.20 -11.61
C ILE A 252 -7.31 -8.12 -10.39
N ASN A 253 -7.71 -9.28 -9.88
CA ASN A 253 -8.81 -9.43 -8.93
C ASN A 253 -8.35 -9.91 -7.55
N GLU A 254 -7.40 -10.82 -7.50
CA GLU A 254 -6.91 -11.40 -6.25
C GLU A 254 -5.43 -11.81 -6.38
N ILE A 255 -4.64 -11.59 -5.34
CA ILE A 255 -3.21 -11.92 -5.31
C ILE A 255 -2.86 -12.58 -3.97
N LEU A 256 -2.31 -13.79 -4.01
CA LEU A 256 -1.68 -14.43 -2.86
C LEU A 256 -0.16 -14.40 -3.04
N TYR A 257 0.51 -13.38 -2.50
CA TYR A 257 1.94 -13.11 -2.76
C TYR A 257 2.91 -13.52 -1.65
N ASN A 258 2.43 -13.76 -0.44
CA ASN A 258 3.26 -14.21 0.68
C ASN A 258 2.42 -15.10 1.62
N PRO A 259 2.03 -16.31 1.16
CA PRO A 259 1.30 -17.23 2.02
C PRO A 259 2.15 -17.64 3.24
N PRO A 260 1.52 -18.05 4.36
CA PRO A 260 2.23 -18.49 5.55
C PRO A 260 3.23 -19.61 5.28
N ARG A 261 4.26 -19.71 6.12
CA ARG A 261 5.29 -20.74 6.01
C ARG A 261 4.68 -22.14 5.91
N GLY A 262 5.13 -22.91 4.92
CA GLY A 262 4.60 -24.24 4.60
C GLY A 262 3.53 -24.25 3.51
N LEU A 263 3.10 -23.06 3.04
CA LEU A 263 2.14 -22.88 1.95
C LEU A 263 2.72 -22.02 0.80
N SER A 264 4.05 -21.95 0.64
CA SER A 264 4.69 -21.08 -0.38
C SER A 264 4.32 -21.42 -1.83
N ASP A 265 3.88 -22.65 -2.09
CA ASP A 265 3.59 -23.12 -3.45
C ASP A 265 2.15 -22.85 -3.91
N ILE A 266 1.30 -22.29 -3.03
CA ILE A 266 -0.06 -21.87 -3.39
C ILE A 266 -0.16 -20.41 -3.83
N GLU A 267 0.96 -19.71 -4.06
CA GLU A 267 0.93 -18.35 -4.61
C GLU A 267 0.19 -18.31 -5.96
N PHE A 268 -0.62 -17.27 -6.18
CA PHE A 268 -1.36 -17.06 -7.42
C PHE A 268 -1.68 -15.59 -7.69
N VAL A 269 -1.98 -15.30 -8.96
CA VAL A 269 -2.65 -14.09 -9.42
C VAL A 269 -3.94 -14.49 -10.13
N GLU A 270 -5.05 -13.89 -9.74
CA GLU A 270 -6.36 -14.12 -10.35
C GLU A 270 -6.79 -12.91 -11.20
N LEU A 271 -7.39 -13.24 -12.35
CA LEU A 271 -8.06 -12.31 -13.23
C LEU A 271 -9.58 -12.51 -13.18
N HIS A 272 -10.32 -11.41 -13.22
CA HIS A 272 -11.78 -11.43 -13.29
C HIS A 272 -12.29 -10.70 -14.53
N ASN A 273 -13.13 -11.38 -15.32
CA ASN A 273 -13.91 -10.74 -16.37
C ASN A 273 -15.23 -10.23 -15.79
N TRP A 274 -15.28 -8.95 -15.42
CA TRP A 274 -16.48 -8.36 -14.81
C TRP A 274 -17.55 -7.94 -15.83
N ARG A 275 -17.32 -8.18 -17.12
CA ARG A 275 -18.28 -7.91 -18.20
C ARG A 275 -19.29 -9.05 -18.35
N THR A 276 -20.29 -8.80 -19.20
CA THR A 276 -21.30 -9.78 -19.61
C THR A 276 -20.95 -10.49 -20.92
N SER A 277 -19.83 -10.13 -21.54
CA SER A 277 -19.27 -10.78 -22.74
C SER A 277 -18.05 -11.61 -22.36
N THR A 278 -17.79 -12.70 -23.08
CA THR A 278 -16.54 -13.47 -22.98
C THR A 278 -15.33 -12.57 -23.29
N ALA A 279 -14.26 -12.73 -22.53
CA ALA A 279 -12.98 -12.07 -22.79
C ALA A 279 -11.98 -13.08 -23.38
N ASP A 280 -11.28 -12.69 -24.43
CA ASP A 280 -10.21 -13.47 -25.05
C ASP A 280 -8.85 -12.91 -24.62
N LEU A 281 -8.07 -13.74 -23.95
CA LEU A 281 -6.72 -13.44 -23.47
C LEU A 281 -5.63 -14.10 -24.33
N SER A 282 -5.97 -14.64 -25.51
CA SER A 282 -5.00 -15.29 -26.40
C SER A 282 -3.79 -14.39 -26.67
N GLY A 283 -2.60 -14.85 -26.26
CA GLY A 283 -1.34 -14.11 -26.45
C GLY A 283 -1.15 -12.90 -25.54
N TRP A 284 -2.08 -12.61 -24.63
CA TRP A 284 -1.86 -11.64 -23.55
C TRP A 284 -0.75 -12.15 -22.62
N ARG A 285 -0.28 -11.30 -21.71
CA ARG A 285 0.66 -11.73 -20.66
C ARG A 285 0.41 -11.07 -19.31
N LEU A 286 0.85 -11.76 -18.26
CA LEU A 286 1.19 -11.16 -16.98
C LEU A 286 2.66 -10.74 -17.00
N GLY A 287 2.95 -9.53 -16.55
CA GLY A 287 4.29 -8.95 -16.45
C GLY A 287 4.57 -8.31 -15.08
N GLY A 288 5.76 -7.72 -14.93
CA GLY A 288 6.23 -7.14 -13.68
C GLY A 288 6.99 -8.17 -12.83
N GLY A 289 6.54 -8.43 -11.60
CA GLY A 289 7.17 -9.40 -10.69
C GLY A 289 7.08 -10.86 -11.15
N ILE A 290 6.13 -11.17 -12.04
CA ILE A 290 5.96 -12.49 -12.65
C ILE A 290 5.84 -12.38 -14.17
N GLU A 291 6.10 -13.49 -14.83
CA GLU A 291 5.96 -13.63 -16.28
C GLU A 291 5.07 -14.84 -16.61
N PHE A 292 4.01 -14.60 -17.37
CA PHE A 292 3.17 -15.66 -17.91
C PHE A 292 2.53 -15.21 -19.23
N ILE A 293 2.69 -15.97 -20.30
CA ILE A 293 2.02 -15.71 -21.58
C ILE A 293 0.81 -16.63 -21.69
N PHE A 294 -0.37 -16.05 -21.90
CA PHE A 294 -1.62 -16.80 -22.03
C PHE A 294 -1.63 -17.57 -23.35
N PRO A 295 -1.86 -18.90 -23.33
CA PRO A 295 -2.00 -19.70 -24.54
C PRO A 295 -3.12 -19.20 -25.45
N THR A 296 -3.07 -19.61 -26.72
CA THR A 296 -4.19 -19.38 -27.63
C THR A 296 -5.47 -20.07 -27.13
N ASN A 297 -6.62 -19.46 -27.42
CA ASN A 297 -7.93 -19.87 -26.93
C ASN A 297 -8.10 -19.81 -25.41
N THR A 298 -7.35 -18.94 -24.72
CA THR A 298 -7.60 -18.64 -23.30
C THR A 298 -8.79 -17.70 -23.20
N LEU A 299 -9.95 -18.25 -22.81
CA LEU A 299 -11.20 -17.50 -22.72
C LEU A 299 -11.66 -17.40 -21.26
N ILE A 300 -12.04 -16.19 -20.82
CA ILE A 300 -12.73 -16.00 -19.55
C ILE A 300 -14.22 -15.77 -19.84
N PRO A 301 -15.13 -16.66 -19.39
CA PRO A 301 -16.58 -16.48 -19.55
C PRO A 301 -17.08 -15.15 -18.97
N PRO A 302 -18.30 -14.71 -19.33
CA PRO A 302 -18.97 -13.61 -18.66
C PRO A 302 -18.98 -13.82 -17.14
N ARG A 303 -18.54 -12.81 -16.37
CA ARG A 303 -18.43 -12.88 -14.89
C ARG A 303 -17.50 -14.00 -14.38
N GLY A 304 -16.68 -14.57 -15.25
CA GLY A 304 -15.76 -15.66 -14.93
C GLY A 304 -14.45 -15.19 -14.29
N PHE A 305 -13.69 -16.17 -13.81
CA PHE A 305 -12.39 -16.00 -13.17
C PHE A 305 -11.35 -16.89 -13.86
N LEU A 306 -10.10 -16.45 -13.86
CA LEU A 306 -8.95 -17.21 -14.36
C LEU A 306 -7.79 -17.04 -13.39
N VAL A 307 -7.25 -18.14 -12.89
CA VAL A 307 -6.17 -18.16 -11.91
C VAL A 307 -4.88 -18.58 -12.58
N VAL A 308 -3.80 -17.83 -12.36
CA VAL A 308 -2.43 -18.21 -12.76
C VAL A 308 -1.63 -18.49 -11.49
N ALA A 309 -1.29 -19.75 -11.25
CA ALA A 309 -0.67 -20.20 -10.01
C ALA A 309 0.82 -20.52 -10.18
N LYS A 310 1.58 -20.44 -9.07
CA LYS A 310 2.97 -20.89 -8.99
C LYS A 310 3.10 -22.39 -9.16
N SER A 311 2.23 -23.15 -8.47
CA SER A 311 2.04 -24.58 -8.69
C SER A 311 0.54 -24.87 -8.85
N PRO A 312 0.04 -25.00 -10.08
CA PRO A 312 -1.37 -25.33 -10.33
C PRO A 312 -1.81 -26.61 -9.61
N SER A 313 -0.96 -27.64 -9.61
CA SER A 313 -1.24 -28.91 -8.94
C SER A 313 -1.39 -28.76 -7.42
N THR A 314 -0.48 -28.01 -6.78
CA THR A 314 -0.53 -27.76 -5.33
C THR A 314 -1.75 -26.92 -4.97
N LEU A 315 -2.03 -25.84 -5.73
CA LEU A 315 -3.20 -25.00 -5.52
C LEU A 315 -4.50 -25.82 -5.61
N SER A 316 -4.64 -26.66 -6.64
CA SER A 316 -5.82 -27.52 -6.78
C SER A 316 -5.95 -28.56 -5.65
N SER A 317 -4.84 -29.08 -5.12
CA SER A 317 -4.90 -30.00 -3.97
C SER A 317 -5.48 -29.36 -2.71
N HIS A 318 -5.32 -28.04 -2.55
CA HIS A 318 -5.84 -27.29 -1.41
C HIS A 318 -7.23 -26.72 -1.65
N HIS A 319 -7.54 -26.27 -2.86
CA HIS A 319 -8.80 -25.58 -3.21
C HIS A 319 -9.87 -26.48 -3.85
N GLY A 320 -9.50 -27.72 -4.20
CA GLY A 320 -10.35 -28.62 -4.96
C GLY A 320 -10.24 -28.39 -6.47
N SER A 321 -11.26 -28.85 -7.19
CA SER A 321 -11.31 -28.73 -8.65
C SER A 321 -11.66 -27.31 -9.09
N PHE A 322 -10.92 -26.83 -10.09
CA PHE A 322 -11.21 -25.63 -10.85
C PHE A 322 -11.98 -26.00 -12.11
N ASP A 323 -12.70 -25.04 -12.69
CA ASP A 323 -13.33 -25.24 -13.99
C ASP A 323 -12.26 -25.48 -15.07
N GLN A 324 -12.62 -26.23 -16.11
CA GLN A 324 -11.66 -26.58 -17.17
C GLN A 324 -11.11 -25.30 -17.82
N GLY A 325 -9.79 -25.14 -17.78
CA GLY A 325 -9.10 -23.97 -18.34
C GLY A 325 -9.11 -22.72 -17.46
N SER A 326 -9.72 -22.75 -16.26
CA SER A 326 -9.75 -21.61 -15.34
C SER A 326 -8.57 -21.57 -14.36
N LEU A 327 -7.69 -22.57 -14.40
CA LEU A 327 -6.43 -22.63 -13.64
C LEU A 327 -5.26 -22.92 -14.59
N LEU A 328 -4.31 -21.99 -14.63
CA LEU A 328 -3.12 -22.03 -15.47
C LEU A 328 -1.85 -21.85 -14.62
N GLY A 329 -0.70 -22.05 -15.25
CA GLY A 329 0.63 -21.95 -14.66
C GLY A 329 1.53 -23.13 -15.07
N PRO A 330 2.72 -23.28 -14.47
CA PRO A 330 3.32 -22.34 -13.51
C PRO A 330 3.71 -21.01 -14.19
N TYR A 331 3.55 -19.89 -13.48
CA TYR A 331 4.21 -18.64 -13.89
C TYR A 331 5.71 -18.66 -13.58
N ARG A 332 6.49 -17.78 -14.21
CA ARG A 332 7.91 -17.52 -13.87
C ARG A 332 8.04 -16.26 -13.02
N GLY A 333 9.18 -16.10 -12.34
CA GLY A 333 9.39 -14.98 -11.40
C GLY A 333 8.89 -15.32 -10.00
N ASN A 334 8.76 -14.30 -9.14
CA ASN A 334 8.29 -14.45 -7.77
C ASN A 334 7.47 -13.23 -7.36
N LEU A 335 6.43 -13.45 -6.56
CA LEU A 335 5.72 -12.37 -5.92
C LEU A 335 6.46 -11.95 -4.65
N SER A 336 6.76 -10.66 -4.50
CA SER A 336 7.52 -10.15 -3.36
C SER A 336 6.63 -9.91 -2.14
N GLY A 337 7.09 -10.36 -0.97
CA GLY A 337 6.52 -10.01 0.33
C GLY A 337 6.81 -8.57 0.79
N ASN A 338 7.47 -7.73 -0.02
CA ASN A 338 7.73 -6.32 0.30
C ASN A 338 6.97 -5.35 -0.62
N GLY A 339 5.99 -5.84 -1.38
CA GLY A 339 5.32 -5.12 -2.45
C GLY A 339 5.98 -5.38 -3.81
N GLU A 340 5.17 -5.32 -4.88
CA GLU A 340 5.57 -5.62 -6.26
C GLU A 340 4.58 -5.00 -7.26
N ARG A 341 5.06 -4.75 -8.48
CA ARG A 341 4.19 -4.35 -9.60
C ARG A 341 3.81 -5.57 -10.45
N ILE A 342 2.52 -5.72 -10.73
CA ILE A 342 1.97 -6.74 -11.64
C ILE A 342 1.16 -6.03 -12.72
N THR A 343 1.41 -6.38 -13.98
CA THR A 343 0.65 -5.90 -15.14
C THR A 343 -0.09 -7.03 -15.83
N LEU A 344 -1.28 -6.73 -16.34
CA LEU A 344 -1.98 -7.49 -17.35
C LEU A 344 -1.85 -6.76 -18.68
N GLU A 345 -1.25 -7.39 -19.69
CA GLU A 345 -0.85 -6.73 -20.92
C GLU A 345 -1.39 -7.46 -22.15
N ALA A 346 -1.97 -6.70 -23.07
CA ALA A 346 -2.45 -7.19 -24.36
C ALA A 346 -1.40 -6.95 -25.46
N PRO A 347 -1.20 -7.89 -26.39
CA PRO A 347 -0.32 -7.68 -27.53
C PRO A 347 -0.96 -6.67 -28.48
N ILE A 348 -0.18 -5.69 -28.91
CA ILE A 348 -0.55 -4.74 -29.95
C ILE A 348 0.51 -4.72 -31.04
N THR A 349 0.09 -4.49 -32.28
CA THR A 349 1.02 -4.29 -33.39
C THR A 349 1.38 -2.81 -33.51
N VAL A 350 2.67 -2.55 -33.66
CA VAL A 350 3.23 -1.23 -33.91
C VAL A 350 4.03 -1.25 -35.21
N LEU A 351 3.97 -0.16 -35.98
CA LEU A 351 4.73 -0.01 -37.22
C LEU A 351 6.00 0.81 -36.92
N ARG A 352 7.17 0.30 -37.30
CA ARG A 352 8.45 1.01 -37.20
C ARG A 352 9.26 0.75 -38.46
N GLU A 353 9.70 1.81 -39.15
CA GLU A 353 10.64 1.72 -40.29
C GLU A 353 10.24 0.63 -41.33
N ALA A 354 8.95 0.51 -41.62
CA ALA A 354 8.31 -0.49 -42.51
C ALA A 354 8.23 -1.95 -42.00
N ALA A 355 8.59 -2.23 -40.74
CA ALA A 355 8.36 -3.52 -40.07
C ALA A 355 7.22 -3.45 -39.04
N THR A 356 6.47 -4.55 -38.91
CA THR A 356 5.50 -4.76 -37.83
C THR A 356 6.20 -5.39 -36.63
N GLU A 357 6.20 -4.70 -35.50
CA GLU A 357 6.69 -5.22 -34.22
C GLU A 357 5.52 -5.43 -33.23
N LEU A 358 5.72 -6.33 -32.28
CA LEU A 358 4.80 -6.51 -31.15
C LEU A 358 5.19 -5.58 -30.01
N ALA A 359 4.21 -4.90 -29.43
CA ALA A 359 4.32 -4.15 -28.19
C ALA A 359 3.23 -4.61 -27.21
N TRP A 360 3.34 -4.18 -25.96
CA TRP A 360 2.49 -4.68 -24.87
C TRP A 360 1.73 -3.51 -24.24
N ALA A 361 0.43 -3.48 -24.50
CA ALA A 361 -0.45 -2.47 -23.93
C ALA A 361 -0.90 -2.89 -22.54
N VAL A 362 -0.63 -2.07 -21.52
CA VAL A 362 -1.08 -2.34 -20.16
C VAL A 362 -2.59 -2.13 -20.07
N MET A 363 -3.32 -3.21 -19.76
CA MET A 363 -4.77 -3.23 -19.66
C MET A 363 -5.24 -3.04 -18.22
N ASP A 364 -4.55 -3.65 -17.26
CA ASP A 364 -4.73 -3.41 -15.83
C ASP A 364 -3.40 -3.58 -15.10
N GLU A 365 -3.25 -2.91 -13.96
CA GLU A 365 -2.00 -2.94 -13.21
C GLU A 365 -2.25 -2.66 -11.73
N VAL A 366 -1.47 -3.33 -10.89
CA VAL A 366 -1.36 -2.99 -9.48
C VAL A 366 0.10 -2.99 -9.04
N THR A 367 0.49 -1.96 -8.29
CA THR A 367 1.70 -1.99 -7.47
C THR A 367 1.29 -2.14 -6.01
N TYR A 368 1.20 -3.39 -5.54
CA TYR A 368 0.68 -3.66 -4.20
C TYR A 368 1.74 -3.41 -3.13
N LYS A 369 1.28 -3.13 -1.91
CA LYS A 369 2.13 -2.89 -0.73
C LYS A 369 1.64 -3.74 0.45
N THR A 370 2.45 -3.87 1.48
CA THR A 370 2.21 -4.80 2.60
C THR A 370 1.73 -4.13 3.89
N GLY A 371 1.44 -2.82 3.86
CA GLY A 371 0.97 -2.10 5.05
C GLY A 371 0.52 -0.67 4.78
N GLY A 372 0.31 0.08 5.87
CA GLY A 372 -0.24 1.44 5.82
C GLY A 372 -1.71 1.42 5.41
N ALA A 373 -2.02 2.05 4.27
CA ALA A 373 -3.37 2.00 3.70
C ALA A 373 -3.71 0.66 3.02
N TRP A 374 -2.69 -0.17 2.75
CA TRP A 374 -2.89 -1.50 2.18
C TRP A 374 -3.18 -2.52 3.29
N PRO A 375 -3.99 -3.55 3.01
CA PRO A 375 -4.23 -4.63 3.95
C PRO A 375 -2.93 -5.33 4.34
N ARG A 376 -2.68 -5.50 5.65
CA ARG A 376 -1.43 -6.09 6.15
C ARG A 376 -1.41 -7.63 6.18
N TRP A 377 -2.56 -8.27 6.25
CA TRP A 377 -2.66 -9.72 6.44
C TRP A 377 -2.29 -10.58 5.22
N PRO A 378 -2.33 -10.08 3.98
CA PRO A 378 -1.77 -10.78 2.83
C PRO A 378 -0.26 -10.96 2.87
N ASP A 379 0.43 -10.19 3.73
CA ASP A 379 1.86 -10.33 3.97
C ASP A 379 2.16 -11.36 5.06
N GLY A 380 2.10 -12.65 4.71
CA GLY A 380 2.45 -13.76 5.62
C GLY A 380 1.42 -14.05 6.71
N GLY A 381 0.36 -13.22 6.81
CA GLY A 381 -0.69 -13.33 7.81
C GLY A 381 -1.82 -14.28 7.43
N GLY A 382 -1.72 -14.99 6.30
CA GLY A 382 -2.70 -16.00 5.91
C GLY A 382 -3.97 -15.45 5.27
N SER A 383 -3.88 -14.31 4.58
CA SER A 383 -4.93 -13.87 3.65
C SER A 383 -4.35 -13.74 2.24
N SER A 384 -5.19 -13.68 1.22
CA SER A 384 -4.86 -13.07 -0.07
C SER A 384 -5.27 -11.60 -0.07
N LEU A 385 -4.74 -10.85 -1.03
CA LEU A 385 -5.10 -9.47 -1.31
C LEU A 385 -6.22 -9.47 -2.36
N GLU A 386 -7.44 -9.18 -1.93
CA GLU A 386 -8.64 -9.20 -2.78
C GLU A 386 -9.05 -7.77 -3.17
N ARG A 387 -9.30 -7.55 -4.47
CA ARG A 387 -9.88 -6.30 -4.95
C ARG A 387 -11.35 -6.26 -4.56
N VAL A 388 -11.78 -5.21 -3.87
CA VAL A 388 -13.15 -5.12 -3.33
C VAL A 388 -14.19 -4.87 -4.41
N ALA A 389 -13.81 -4.18 -5.48
CA ALA A 389 -14.66 -3.96 -6.64
C ALA A 389 -13.80 -3.78 -7.91
N PRO A 390 -14.20 -4.39 -9.05
CA PRO A 390 -13.37 -4.42 -10.25
C PRO A 390 -13.18 -3.06 -10.92
N TRP A 391 -13.96 -2.04 -10.55
CA TRP A 391 -13.88 -0.68 -11.11
C TRP A 391 -13.14 0.33 -10.24
N ASN A 392 -12.74 -0.02 -9.02
CA ASN A 392 -12.00 0.89 -8.15
C ASN A 392 -10.56 1.06 -8.64
N ASP A 393 -9.93 2.21 -8.38
CA ASP A 393 -8.53 2.45 -8.78
C ASP A 393 -7.60 1.42 -8.09
N PRO A 394 -6.93 0.53 -8.85
CA PRO A 394 -6.12 -0.54 -8.27
C PRO A 394 -4.85 -0.03 -7.58
N SER A 395 -4.43 1.23 -7.75
CA SER A 395 -3.29 1.79 -6.99
C SER A 395 -3.62 2.25 -5.58
N LEU A 396 -4.89 2.34 -5.22
CA LEU A 396 -5.30 2.77 -3.89
C LEU A 396 -5.48 1.55 -3.00
N GLY A 397 -4.84 1.55 -1.83
CA GLY A 397 -5.00 0.47 -0.84
C GLY A 397 -6.46 0.26 -0.40
N ALA A 398 -7.30 1.31 -0.45
CA ALA A 398 -8.73 1.25 -0.18
C ALA A 398 -9.52 0.38 -1.18
N SER A 399 -8.95 0.11 -2.36
CA SER A 399 -9.52 -0.79 -3.37
C SER A 399 -9.26 -2.26 -3.07
N TRP A 400 -8.48 -2.56 -2.02
CA TRP A 400 -8.06 -3.90 -1.66
C TRP A 400 -8.39 -4.22 -0.21
N ALA A 401 -8.65 -5.49 0.07
CA ALA A 401 -8.92 -6.00 1.41
C ALA A 401 -8.26 -7.37 1.62
N SER A 402 -8.06 -7.75 2.87
CA SER A 402 -7.63 -9.12 3.19
C SER A 402 -8.80 -10.07 3.02
N SER A 403 -8.59 -11.19 2.35
CA SER A 403 -9.57 -12.27 2.29
C SER A 403 -10.04 -12.70 3.68
N ASP A 404 -11.33 -13.08 3.78
CA ASP A 404 -11.94 -13.59 5.00
C ASP A 404 -11.79 -15.11 5.09
N GLU A 405 -10.90 -15.54 5.98
CA GLU A 405 -10.63 -16.94 6.26
C GLU A 405 -11.46 -17.52 7.41
N SER A 406 -12.29 -16.69 8.06
CA SER A 406 -13.01 -17.08 9.28
C SER A 406 -13.99 -18.25 9.05
N GLY A 407 -14.55 -18.39 7.85
CA GLY A 407 -15.38 -19.53 7.49
C GLY A 407 -14.61 -20.84 7.32
N LYS A 408 -13.30 -20.78 7.07
CA LYS A 408 -12.45 -21.93 6.73
C LYS A 408 -11.63 -22.43 7.92
N SER A 409 -11.39 -21.60 8.92
CA SER A 409 -10.66 -21.99 10.12
C SER A 409 -11.53 -22.76 11.12
N ALA A 410 -10.89 -23.68 11.85
CA ALA A 410 -11.53 -24.52 12.85
C ALA A 410 -11.37 -23.95 14.26
N TRP A 411 -12.30 -24.31 15.15
CA TRP A 411 -12.15 -24.10 16.59
C TRP A 411 -11.23 -25.18 17.18
N THR A 412 -10.18 -24.74 17.88
CA THR A 412 -9.22 -25.60 18.58
C THR A 412 -9.52 -25.58 20.07
N LEU A 413 -9.52 -26.75 20.71
CA LEU A 413 -9.49 -26.83 22.17
C LEU A 413 -8.07 -26.55 22.65
N VAL A 414 -7.91 -25.53 23.47
CA VAL A 414 -6.68 -25.26 24.21
C VAL A 414 -6.91 -25.73 25.62
N GLU A 415 -6.15 -26.71 26.09
CA GLU A 415 -6.30 -27.27 27.44
C GLU A 415 -4.93 -27.59 28.02
N GLN A 416 -4.69 -27.19 29.27
CA GLN A 416 -3.50 -27.59 30.02
C GLN A 416 -3.81 -27.71 31.50
N GLU A 417 -3.37 -28.82 32.10
CA GLU A 417 -3.54 -29.11 33.52
C GLU A 417 -2.19 -29.08 34.24
N GLY A 418 -2.20 -28.70 35.52
CA GLY A 418 -0.98 -28.67 36.32
C GLY A 418 -1.11 -27.95 37.65
N PHE A 419 -0.05 -28.06 38.45
CA PHE A 419 0.08 -27.36 39.72
C PHE A 419 0.56 -25.92 39.53
N LEU A 420 0.04 -25.00 40.33
CA LEU A 420 0.54 -23.62 40.42
C LEU A 420 1.85 -23.52 41.21
N ASN A 421 2.93 -24.14 40.76
CA ASN A 421 4.18 -24.30 41.53
C ASN A 421 5.41 -23.58 40.95
N MET A 422 5.30 -22.95 39.76
CA MET A 422 6.39 -22.19 39.12
C MET A 422 6.16 -20.67 39.11
N ALA A 423 5.51 -20.16 40.16
CA ALA A 423 5.16 -18.74 40.27
C ALA A 423 6.38 -17.82 40.42
N HIS A 424 6.27 -16.57 39.99
CA HIS A 424 7.23 -15.52 40.36
C HIS A 424 7.32 -15.40 41.89
N PRO A 425 8.52 -15.23 42.49
CA PRO A 425 8.69 -15.25 43.95
C PRO A 425 7.85 -14.20 44.71
N SER A 426 7.46 -13.11 44.07
CA SER A 426 6.62 -12.07 44.66
C SER A 426 5.10 -12.34 44.59
N THR A 427 4.68 -13.48 44.04
CA THR A 427 3.27 -13.85 43.89
C THR A 427 2.93 -15.03 44.78
N SER A 428 1.89 -14.90 45.61
CA SER A 428 1.42 -15.95 46.53
C SER A 428 0.08 -16.57 46.12
N THR A 429 -0.62 -15.96 45.15
CA THR A 429 -1.88 -16.46 44.59
C THR A 429 -1.98 -16.05 43.12
N ALA A 430 -2.79 -16.77 42.34
CA ALA A 430 -3.26 -16.36 41.02
C ALA A 430 -4.64 -15.72 41.15
N ASP A 431 -4.81 -14.48 40.68
CA ASP A 431 -6.07 -13.72 40.78
C ASP A 431 -6.64 -13.32 39.40
N GLN A 432 -5.92 -13.66 38.33
CA GLN A 432 -6.22 -13.19 36.99
C GLN A 432 -5.79 -14.20 35.93
N LEU A 433 -6.63 -14.35 34.91
CA LEU A 433 -6.30 -14.98 33.64
C LEU A 433 -5.76 -13.95 32.65
N GLN A 434 -4.73 -14.31 31.91
CA GLN A 434 -4.10 -13.48 30.89
C GLN A 434 -4.09 -14.25 29.57
N ILE A 435 -4.55 -13.61 28.51
CA ILE A 435 -4.61 -14.15 27.16
C ILE A 435 -3.80 -13.24 26.24
N MET A 436 -2.96 -13.83 25.40
CA MET A 436 -2.18 -13.09 24.42
C MET A 436 -1.87 -13.91 23.18
N LEU A 437 -1.65 -13.20 22.09
CA LEU A 437 -0.97 -13.72 20.91
C LEU A 437 0.51 -13.36 20.99
N LEU A 438 1.39 -14.25 20.53
CA LEU A 438 2.84 -14.05 20.55
C LEU A 438 3.36 -13.33 19.29
N GLY A 439 2.45 -12.70 18.54
CA GLY A 439 2.73 -11.77 17.46
C GLY A 439 1.46 -11.03 17.05
N ALA A 440 1.56 -10.21 16.00
CA ALA A 440 0.43 -9.51 15.42
C ALA A 440 -0.57 -10.51 14.80
N GLY A 441 -1.83 -10.50 15.23
CA GLY A 441 -2.83 -11.48 14.80
C GLY A 441 -4.21 -11.24 15.38
N GLU A 442 -5.19 -12.01 14.92
CA GLU A 442 -6.54 -12.01 15.45
C GLU A 442 -7.08 -13.42 15.60
N VAL A 443 -7.74 -13.66 16.74
CA VAL A 443 -8.40 -14.92 17.06
C VAL A 443 -9.74 -14.66 17.76
N LEU A 444 -10.66 -15.59 17.64
CA LEU A 444 -11.81 -15.68 18.54
C LEU A 444 -11.47 -16.62 19.69
N VAL A 445 -11.91 -16.26 20.88
CA VAL A 445 -11.78 -17.04 22.11
C VAL A 445 -13.16 -17.17 22.73
N ASP A 446 -13.52 -18.37 23.12
CA ASP A 446 -14.81 -18.69 23.72
C ASP A 446 -14.69 -19.83 24.74
N ASP A 447 -15.75 -20.09 25.50
CA ASP A 447 -15.82 -21.13 26.54
C ASP A 447 -14.57 -21.13 27.46
N VAL A 448 -14.24 -19.97 28.03
CA VAL A 448 -13.00 -19.79 28.80
C VAL A 448 -13.13 -20.31 30.22
N GLU A 449 -12.25 -21.22 30.61
CA GLU A 449 -12.30 -21.90 31.88
C GLU A 449 -10.96 -21.88 32.61
N VAL A 450 -11.05 -21.56 33.90
CA VAL A 450 -9.99 -21.83 34.89
C VAL A 450 -10.66 -22.72 35.93
N LEU A 451 -10.44 -24.03 35.86
CA LEU A 451 -11.09 -25.00 36.73
C LEU A 451 -10.23 -25.26 37.97
N LEU A 452 -10.86 -25.11 39.14
CA LEU A 452 -10.32 -25.56 40.43
C LEU A 452 -11.35 -26.49 41.04
N ASN A 453 -11.01 -27.76 41.26
CA ASN A 453 -11.94 -28.79 41.75
C ASN A 453 -13.24 -28.87 40.92
N GLY A 454 -13.11 -28.74 39.59
CA GLY A 454 -14.24 -28.76 38.66
C GLY A 454 -15.08 -27.47 38.61
N GLN A 455 -14.78 -26.47 39.44
CA GLN A 455 -15.49 -25.18 39.41
C GLN A 455 -14.76 -24.16 38.54
N ASN A 456 -15.44 -23.58 37.55
CA ASN A 456 -14.89 -22.50 36.76
C ASN A 456 -14.78 -21.20 37.57
N ARG A 457 -13.61 -20.59 37.52
CA ARG A 457 -13.27 -19.34 38.23
C ARG A 457 -13.38 -18.10 37.34
N ILE A 458 -13.81 -18.25 36.08
CA ILE A 458 -14.03 -17.14 35.14
C ILE A 458 -15.49 -16.69 35.18
N ARG A 459 -15.71 -15.38 35.16
CA ARG A 459 -17.04 -14.78 35.03
C ARG A 459 -17.42 -14.65 33.56
N ASN A 460 -18.66 -15.02 33.22
CA ASN A 460 -19.21 -14.98 31.87
C ASN A 460 -18.27 -15.63 30.82
N PRO A 461 -17.92 -16.92 31.00
CA PRO A 461 -16.88 -17.58 30.21
C PRO A 461 -17.23 -17.76 28.72
N ALA A 462 -18.51 -17.74 28.37
CA ALA A 462 -19.04 -17.87 27.01
C ALA A 462 -19.35 -16.51 26.35
N PHE A 463 -19.14 -15.38 27.05
CA PHE A 463 -19.32 -14.03 26.49
C PHE A 463 -20.72 -13.69 25.94
N GLU A 464 -21.79 -14.42 26.27
CA GLU A 464 -23.11 -14.21 25.66
C GLU A 464 -23.73 -12.83 25.91
N THR A 465 -23.38 -12.16 27.02
CA THR A 465 -23.95 -10.86 27.37
C THR A 465 -23.06 -9.67 27.10
N ASN A 466 -21.74 -9.80 27.25
CA ASN A 466 -20.73 -8.72 27.14
C ASN A 466 -19.32 -9.25 27.47
N ALA A 467 -18.31 -8.38 27.35
CA ALA A 467 -16.95 -8.59 27.86
C ALA A 467 -16.63 -7.72 29.09
N ILE A 468 -17.61 -7.41 29.95
CA ILE A 468 -17.36 -6.64 31.19
C ILE A 468 -16.42 -7.45 32.10
N ASN A 469 -15.50 -6.77 32.79
CA ASN A 469 -14.41 -7.34 33.59
C ASN A 469 -13.23 -7.91 32.81
N TRP A 470 -13.24 -7.77 31.49
CA TRP A 470 -12.07 -8.01 30.65
C TRP A 470 -11.38 -6.68 30.31
N GLY A 471 -10.07 -6.63 30.52
CA GLY A 471 -9.23 -5.48 30.18
C GLY A 471 -8.38 -5.76 28.95
N PHE A 472 -8.38 -4.83 28.00
CA PHE A 472 -7.58 -4.91 26.77
C PHE A 472 -6.43 -3.91 26.86
N GLN A 473 -5.18 -4.38 26.82
CA GLN A 473 -4.02 -3.56 27.17
C GLN A 473 -2.91 -3.70 26.14
N GLY A 474 -2.10 -2.64 26.03
CA GLY A 474 -0.90 -2.62 25.21
C GLY A 474 -1.20 -2.97 23.75
N THR A 475 -0.46 -3.93 23.21
CA THR A 475 -0.63 -4.42 21.83
C THR A 475 -1.96 -5.13 21.58
N HIS A 476 -2.69 -5.54 22.64
CA HIS A 476 -4.00 -6.19 22.54
C HIS A 476 -5.19 -5.23 22.73
N ARG A 477 -4.95 -3.92 22.84
CA ARG A 477 -6.00 -2.92 23.10
C ARG A 477 -7.13 -2.88 22.05
N GLY A 478 -6.90 -3.41 20.84
CA GLY A 478 -7.92 -3.52 19.79
C GLY A 478 -8.90 -4.68 19.97
N SER A 479 -8.70 -5.50 20.99
CA SER A 479 -9.61 -6.61 21.34
C SER A 479 -10.98 -6.08 21.75
N ARG A 480 -12.02 -6.89 21.56
CA ARG A 480 -13.40 -6.48 21.83
C ARG A 480 -14.32 -7.68 22.03
N TRP A 481 -15.52 -7.40 22.53
CA TRP A 481 -16.62 -8.35 22.49
C TRP A 481 -17.05 -8.58 21.04
N GLU A 482 -17.08 -9.84 20.60
CA GLU A 482 -17.55 -10.24 19.27
C GLU A 482 -19.03 -10.56 19.32
N THR A 483 -19.79 -9.95 18.41
CA THR A 483 -21.25 -10.02 18.42
C THR A 483 -21.83 -10.82 17.27
N ASN A 484 -21.02 -11.54 16.51
CA ASN A 484 -21.51 -12.26 15.32
C ASN A 484 -20.93 -13.67 15.17
N ALA A 485 -20.09 -14.13 16.10
CA ALA A 485 -19.47 -15.44 16.03
C ALA A 485 -19.10 -15.94 17.44
N GLY A 486 -19.28 -17.24 17.66
CA GLY A 486 -18.90 -17.95 18.88
C GLY A 486 -18.84 -19.46 18.68
N PHE A 487 -18.35 -20.18 19.68
CA PHE A 487 -18.27 -21.63 19.66
C PHE A 487 -19.61 -22.21 20.10
N SER A 488 -20.37 -22.75 19.15
CA SER A 488 -21.75 -23.20 19.39
C SER A 488 -22.67 -22.10 19.94
N SER A 489 -22.29 -20.83 19.72
CA SER A 489 -22.99 -19.63 20.15
C SER A 489 -22.84 -18.50 19.13
N GLY A 490 -23.49 -17.36 19.38
CA GLY A 490 -23.43 -16.18 18.52
C GLY A 490 -22.45 -15.11 18.98
N ARG A 491 -21.73 -15.35 20.08
CA ARG A 491 -20.92 -14.34 20.79
C ARG A 491 -19.62 -14.96 21.26
N SER A 492 -18.55 -14.16 21.32
CA SER A 492 -17.27 -14.59 21.87
C SER A 492 -16.42 -13.38 22.24
N LEU A 493 -15.18 -13.63 22.64
CA LEU A 493 -14.16 -12.59 22.75
C LEU A 493 -13.29 -12.57 21.48
N ARG A 494 -13.13 -11.42 20.84
CA ARG A 494 -12.15 -11.25 19.74
C ARG A 494 -10.88 -10.63 20.29
N ILE A 495 -9.80 -11.40 20.23
CA ILE A 495 -8.47 -10.94 20.57
C ILE A 495 -7.85 -10.34 19.31
N SER A 496 -7.40 -9.09 19.40
CA SER A 496 -6.76 -8.38 18.28
C SER A 496 -5.45 -7.76 18.74
N ALA A 497 -4.35 -8.32 18.24
CA ALA A 497 -2.99 -7.96 18.59
C ALA A 497 -2.31 -7.17 17.46
N SER A 498 -1.80 -5.98 17.77
CA SER A 498 -0.97 -5.20 16.84
C SER A 498 0.46 -5.72 16.75
N ASP A 499 0.94 -6.37 17.81
CA ASP A 499 2.28 -6.97 17.98
C ASP A 499 2.23 -8.03 19.11
N ARG A 500 3.34 -8.69 19.43
CA ARG A 500 3.45 -9.73 20.46
C ARG A 500 2.99 -9.29 21.84
N GLY A 501 2.51 -10.25 22.61
CA GLY A 501 2.20 -10.09 24.02
C GLY A 501 3.40 -10.20 24.95
N ASP A 502 3.16 -9.79 26.20
CA ASP A 502 4.06 -9.98 27.33
C ASP A 502 3.30 -10.14 28.66
N GLN A 503 4.05 -10.48 29.70
CA GLN A 503 3.55 -10.70 31.05
C GLN A 503 3.16 -9.42 31.81
N VAL A 504 3.34 -8.21 31.24
CA VAL A 504 3.27 -6.94 31.98
C VAL A 504 2.15 -6.03 31.52
N ALA A 505 2.09 -5.68 30.23
CA ALA A 505 1.17 -4.67 29.69
C ALA A 505 0.52 -5.09 28.36
N ASN A 506 1.12 -6.01 27.61
CA ASN A 506 0.68 -6.42 26.28
C ASN A 506 -0.15 -7.72 26.35
N ARG A 507 -1.41 -7.62 26.79
CA ARG A 507 -2.31 -8.77 26.95
C ARG A 507 -3.78 -8.37 27.06
N VAL A 508 -4.66 -9.37 26.97
CA VAL A 508 -6.04 -9.34 27.45
C VAL A 508 -6.10 -9.98 28.83
N ARG A 509 -6.80 -9.38 29.79
CA ARG A 509 -6.89 -9.88 31.18
C ARG A 509 -8.32 -10.03 31.65
N GLY A 510 -8.64 -11.16 32.28
CA GLY A 510 -9.91 -11.41 32.97
C GLY A 510 -9.66 -11.68 34.45
N SER A 511 -10.42 -11.03 35.33
CA SER A 511 -10.35 -11.31 36.77
C SER A 511 -10.96 -12.66 37.11
N LEU A 512 -10.34 -13.42 38.01
CA LEU A 512 -10.96 -14.61 38.60
C LEU A 512 -12.03 -14.19 39.61
N LEU A 513 -13.04 -15.04 39.81
CA LEU A 513 -14.09 -14.85 40.83
C LEU A 513 -13.51 -14.80 42.25
N SER A 514 -12.41 -15.51 42.49
CA SER A 514 -11.57 -15.37 43.68
C SER A 514 -10.18 -15.96 43.41
N SER A 515 -9.17 -15.51 44.16
CA SER A 515 -7.80 -15.97 43.95
C SER A 515 -7.60 -17.46 44.25
N ILE A 516 -6.63 -18.06 43.58
CA ILE A 516 -6.22 -19.46 43.72
C ILE A 516 -4.84 -19.47 44.39
N PRO A 517 -4.68 -20.07 45.58
CA PRO A 517 -3.37 -20.22 46.20
C PRO A 517 -2.42 -21.06 45.36
N LEU A 518 -1.11 -20.80 45.48
CA LEU A 518 -0.10 -21.65 44.83
C LEU A 518 -0.20 -23.12 45.27
N ASN A 519 0.40 -24.02 44.49
CA ASN A 519 0.38 -25.47 44.66
C ASN A 519 -1.01 -26.14 44.55
N ASN A 520 -2.05 -25.42 44.16
CA ASN A 520 -3.31 -26.03 43.75
C ASN A 520 -3.18 -26.58 42.33
N PHE A 521 -3.86 -27.70 42.06
CA PHE A 521 -3.99 -28.26 40.72
C PHE A 521 -5.15 -27.58 40.00
N VAL A 522 -4.91 -27.12 38.77
CA VAL A 522 -5.89 -26.41 37.95
C VAL A 522 -5.90 -26.92 36.51
N THR A 523 -7.02 -26.70 35.83
CA THR A 523 -7.14 -26.86 34.37
C THR A 523 -7.40 -25.49 33.75
N LEU A 524 -6.56 -25.09 32.79
CA LEU A 524 -6.80 -23.94 31.92
C LEU A 524 -7.40 -24.47 30.62
N ARG A 525 -8.57 -23.97 30.22
CA ARG A 525 -9.24 -24.41 29.00
C ARG A 525 -9.92 -23.27 28.26
N ALA A 526 -9.91 -23.31 26.93
CA ALA A 526 -10.66 -22.39 26.07
C ALA A 526 -10.87 -22.98 24.67
N ARG A 527 -11.89 -22.51 23.97
CA ARG A 527 -12.06 -22.69 22.53
C ARG A 527 -11.46 -21.51 21.81
N VAL A 528 -10.55 -21.77 20.87
CA VAL A 528 -9.83 -20.71 20.15
C VAL A 528 -9.89 -20.96 18.66
N LYS A 529 -10.29 -19.95 17.89
CA LYS A 529 -10.37 -20.02 16.43
C LYS A 529 -9.51 -18.93 15.80
N TRP A 530 -8.59 -19.33 14.94
CA TRP A 530 -7.73 -18.41 14.21
C TRP A 530 -8.53 -17.63 13.18
N LEU A 531 -8.27 -16.33 13.03
CA LEU A 531 -8.88 -15.50 11.99
C LEU A 531 -7.85 -15.04 10.96
N ARG A 532 -6.69 -14.55 11.43
CA ARG A 532 -5.59 -14.02 10.60
C ARG A 532 -4.35 -13.73 11.44
N GLY A 533 -3.19 -13.65 10.79
CA GLY A 533 -1.92 -13.27 11.39
C GLY A 533 -1.25 -14.38 12.19
N ASN A 534 -0.49 -13.98 13.22
CA ASN A 534 0.22 -14.89 14.10
C ASN A 534 -0.74 -15.91 14.74
N ARG A 535 -0.28 -17.16 14.79
CA ARG A 535 -1.07 -18.33 15.20
C ARG A 535 -0.69 -18.86 16.58
N ASP A 536 0.30 -18.26 17.24
CA ASP A 536 0.79 -18.73 18.53
C ASP A 536 0.02 -18.02 19.65
N PHE A 537 -0.83 -18.81 20.30
CA PHE A 537 -1.74 -18.38 21.35
C PHE A 537 -1.23 -18.83 22.71
N LEU A 538 -1.33 -17.94 23.70
CA LEU A 538 -0.96 -18.22 25.08
C LEU A 538 -2.07 -17.75 26.02
N MET A 539 -2.50 -18.66 26.91
CA MET A 539 -3.33 -18.36 28.06
C MET A 539 -2.58 -18.75 29.34
N ARG A 540 -2.54 -17.86 30.33
CA ARG A 540 -1.77 -18.08 31.56
C ARG A 540 -2.42 -17.45 32.77
N LEU A 541 -2.06 -17.92 33.94
CA LEU A 541 -2.42 -17.25 35.20
C LEU A 541 -1.38 -16.18 35.57
N ARG A 542 -1.87 -15.08 36.14
CA ARG A 542 -1.02 -14.03 36.72
C ARG A 542 -0.26 -14.63 37.90
N SER A 543 1.03 -14.84 37.66
CA SER A 543 2.07 -15.43 38.52
C SER A 543 3.08 -16.14 37.61
N GLY A 544 2.64 -16.58 36.43
CA GLY A 544 3.41 -17.45 35.54
C GLY A 544 3.50 -18.90 36.02
N ALA A 545 2.74 -19.25 37.05
CA ALA A 545 2.81 -20.57 37.65
C ALA A 545 2.25 -21.68 36.77
N HIS A 546 1.38 -21.34 35.81
CA HIS A 546 0.79 -22.28 34.87
C HIS A 546 0.32 -21.59 33.59
N GLU A 547 0.55 -22.26 32.46
CA GLU A 547 0.38 -21.72 31.11
C GLU A 547 -0.18 -22.80 30.17
N ALA A 548 -1.06 -22.39 29.25
CA ALA A 548 -1.58 -23.19 28.16
C ALA A 548 -1.23 -22.48 26.85
N ALA A 549 -0.35 -23.08 26.05
CA ALA A 549 0.10 -22.53 24.77
C ALA A 549 -0.29 -23.47 23.62
N VAL A 550 -0.68 -22.90 22.48
CA VAL A 550 -0.95 -23.66 21.26
C VAL A 550 -0.52 -22.88 20.02
N THR A 551 -0.06 -23.59 19.00
CA THR A 551 0.07 -23.08 17.64
C THR A 551 -1.19 -23.48 16.86
N LEU A 552 -2.04 -22.52 16.53
CA LEU A 552 -3.32 -22.76 15.85
C LEU A 552 -3.12 -23.20 14.40
N ALA A 553 -4.00 -24.07 13.91
CA ALA A 553 -4.01 -24.46 12.50
C ALA A 553 -4.47 -23.30 11.61
N ILE A 554 -3.78 -23.11 10.49
CA ILE A 554 -4.16 -22.16 9.44
C ILE A 554 -4.87 -22.98 8.34
N PRO A 555 -5.99 -22.50 7.77
CA PRO A 555 -6.62 -23.15 6.62
C PRO A 555 -5.64 -23.24 5.45
N SER A 556 -5.63 -24.35 4.74
CA SER A 556 -4.72 -24.52 3.61
C SER A 556 -5.27 -23.93 2.31
N ASN A 557 -6.55 -23.57 2.28
CA ASN A 557 -7.29 -23.05 1.12
C ASN A 557 -7.53 -21.52 1.23
N LEU A 558 -6.44 -20.76 1.40
CA LEU A 558 -6.45 -19.32 1.63
C LEU A 558 -6.93 -18.53 0.39
N GLY A 559 -7.70 -17.46 0.62
CA GLY A 559 -8.26 -16.66 -0.47
C GLY A 559 -9.42 -17.32 -1.21
N SER A 560 -9.86 -16.75 -2.31
CA SER A 560 -11.02 -17.17 -3.08
C SER A 560 -10.72 -17.53 -4.54
N PRO A 561 -9.58 -18.18 -4.89
CA PRO A 561 -9.24 -18.43 -6.28
C PRO A 561 -10.32 -19.24 -7.00
N GLY A 562 -10.70 -18.77 -8.19
CA GLY A 562 -11.78 -19.27 -9.02
C GLY A 562 -13.19 -18.87 -8.56
N ARG A 563 -13.34 -17.96 -7.59
CA ARG A 563 -14.63 -17.59 -6.97
C ARG A 563 -14.75 -16.09 -6.75
N VAL A 564 -15.95 -15.64 -6.39
CA VAL A 564 -16.16 -14.24 -6.00
C VAL A 564 -15.37 -13.96 -4.72
N ASN A 565 -14.59 -12.86 -4.74
CA ASN A 565 -13.85 -12.34 -3.59
C ASN A 565 -14.74 -12.29 -2.34
N SER A 566 -14.20 -12.77 -1.22
CA SER A 566 -14.87 -12.68 0.09
C SER A 566 -15.13 -11.23 0.52
N GLN A 567 -14.35 -10.28 0.00
CA GLN A 567 -14.44 -8.85 0.23
C GLN A 567 -15.16 -8.10 -0.90
N TYR A 568 -15.79 -8.80 -1.85
CA TYR A 568 -16.51 -8.17 -2.96
C TYR A 568 -17.63 -7.27 -2.45
N ARG A 569 -17.72 -6.07 -3.04
CA ARG A 569 -18.76 -5.08 -2.74
C ARG A 569 -19.35 -4.53 -4.02
N THR A 570 -20.68 -4.50 -4.08
CA THR A 570 -21.42 -3.82 -5.16
C THR A 570 -21.40 -2.31 -5.01
N ASN A 571 -21.28 -1.83 -3.77
CA ASN A 571 -21.13 -0.41 -3.43
C ASN A 571 -19.93 -0.25 -2.49
N THR A 572 -18.94 0.52 -2.92
CA THR A 572 -17.71 0.76 -2.18
C THR A 572 -17.71 2.17 -1.60
N PRO A 573 -17.20 2.39 -0.38
CA PRO A 573 -17.04 3.74 0.14
C PRO A 573 -16.06 4.56 -0.71
N PRO A 574 -16.11 5.90 -0.63
CA PRO A 574 -15.14 6.75 -1.31
C PRO A 574 -13.71 6.40 -0.90
N SER A 575 -12.82 6.41 -1.88
CA SER A 575 -11.39 6.22 -1.66
C SER A 575 -10.76 7.54 -1.24
N ILE A 576 -10.15 7.54 -0.05
CA ILE A 576 -9.45 8.69 0.50
C ILE A 576 -7.95 8.45 0.38
N SER A 577 -7.25 9.38 -0.26
CA SER A 577 -5.80 9.35 -0.46
C SER A 577 -5.18 10.72 -0.23
N GLU A 578 -3.85 10.78 -0.27
CA GLU A 578 -3.08 12.04 -0.18
C GLU A 578 -3.38 12.93 1.02
N VAL A 579 -3.88 12.34 2.12
CA VAL A 579 -4.21 13.06 3.35
C VAL A 579 -2.94 13.72 3.90
N GLN A 580 -3.00 15.03 4.07
CA GLN A 580 -1.89 15.86 4.52
C GLN A 580 -2.41 16.96 5.44
N HIS A 581 -1.52 17.47 6.29
CA HIS A 581 -1.76 18.72 7.00
C HIS A 581 -0.51 19.59 7.02
N PHE A 582 -0.72 20.90 7.08
CA PHE A 582 0.35 21.88 7.17
C PHE A 582 -0.01 22.99 8.18
N PRO A 583 0.95 23.48 8.98
CA PRO A 583 2.32 22.98 9.12
C PRO A 583 2.37 21.57 9.74
N LEU A 584 3.45 20.83 9.47
CA LEU A 584 3.65 19.48 10.02
C LEU A 584 3.75 19.48 11.56
N LEU A 585 4.35 20.53 12.12
CA LEU A 585 4.42 20.79 13.55
C LEU A 585 3.87 22.20 13.82
N PRO A 586 2.56 22.34 14.06
CA PRO A 586 1.96 23.65 14.27
C PRO A 586 2.46 24.29 15.58
N PRO A 587 2.93 25.55 15.53
CA PRO A 587 3.07 26.36 16.73
C PRO A 587 1.74 26.48 17.47
N THR A 588 1.80 26.79 18.76
CA THR A 588 0.61 27.05 19.57
C THR A 588 -0.27 28.11 18.89
N ASN A 589 -1.57 27.81 18.74
CA ASN A 589 -2.58 28.67 18.12
C ASN A 589 -2.37 28.99 16.62
N ALA A 590 -1.47 28.30 15.92
CA ALA A 590 -1.34 28.45 14.47
C ALA A 590 -2.49 27.72 13.74
N PRO A 591 -2.98 28.27 12.61
CA PRO A 591 -3.93 27.56 11.77
C PRO A 591 -3.29 26.30 11.18
N VAL A 592 -4.09 25.23 11.07
CA VAL A 592 -3.70 23.98 10.40
C VAL A 592 -4.60 23.81 9.18
N ARG A 593 -3.99 23.72 8.00
CA ARG A 593 -4.68 23.31 6.77
C ARG A 593 -4.63 21.79 6.69
N VAL A 594 -5.75 21.16 6.38
CA VAL A 594 -5.84 19.72 6.12
C VAL A 594 -6.38 19.53 4.71
N THR A 595 -5.68 18.74 3.91
CA THR A 595 -6.08 18.39 2.55
C THR A 595 -6.18 16.87 2.43
N ALA A 596 -7.05 16.41 1.55
CA ALA A 596 -7.20 15.00 1.20
C ALA A 596 -7.79 14.93 -0.20
N ARG A 597 -7.42 13.89 -0.94
CA ARG A 597 -8.10 13.52 -2.18
C ARG A 597 -9.19 12.51 -1.84
N VAL A 598 -10.40 12.76 -2.32
CA VAL A 598 -11.53 11.85 -2.14
C VAL A 598 -12.09 11.55 -3.51
N THR A 599 -12.17 10.27 -3.86
CA THR A 599 -12.69 9.82 -5.15
C THR A 599 -13.76 8.78 -4.93
N ASP A 600 -14.83 8.88 -5.71
CA ASP A 600 -15.89 7.90 -5.74
C ASP A 600 -16.38 7.75 -7.18
N ARG A 601 -16.74 6.53 -7.57
CA ARG A 601 -17.23 6.26 -8.92
C ARG A 601 -18.53 7.02 -9.23
N GLU A 602 -19.37 7.21 -8.23
CA GLU A 602 -20.66 7.89 -8.35
C GLU A 602 -20.56 9.39 -8.07
N GLY A 603 -19.35 9.88 -7.74
CA GLY A 603 -19.08 11.25 -7.35
C GLY A 603 -19.12 11.46 -5.84
N VAL A 604 -18.45 12.51 -5.38
CA VAL A 604 -18.36 12.85 -3.95
C VAL A 604 -19.26 14.06 -3.68
N ALA A 605 -20.32 13.86 -2.91
CA ALA A 605 -21.27 14.94 -2.62
C ALA A 605 -20.74 15.95 -1.58
N GLN A 606 -20.09 15.46 -0.52
CA GLN A 606 -19.50 16.29 0.53
C GLN A 606 -18.41 15.51 1.27
N VAL A 607 -17.37 16.22 1.71
CA VAL A 607 -16.36 15.70 2.64
C VAL A 607 -16.38 16.51 3.93
N THR A 608 -16.33 15.84 5.08
CA THR A 608 -16.29 16.47 6.42
C THR A 608 -15.07 16.00 7.19
N LEU A 609 -14.23 16.93 7.61
CA LEU A 609 -13.12 16.66 8.51
C LEU A 609 -13.63 16.59 9.95
N ARG A 610 -13.34 15.48 10.64
CA ARG A 610 -13.56 15.35 12.09
C ARG A 610 -12.23 15.42 12.82
N TYR A 611 -12.12 16.31 13.81
CA TYR A 611 -10.89 16.48 14.58
C TYR A 611 -11.19 16.65 16.08
N ARG A 612 -10.18 16.45 16.93
CA ARG A 612 -10.22 16.75 18.37
C ARG A 612 -8.97 17.53 18.77
N ILE A 613 -9.08 18.33 19.82
CA ILE A 613 -7.95 19.03 20.43
C ILE A 613 -7.58 18.28 21.71
N ASP A 614 -6.40 17.68 21.77
CA ASP A 614 -5.94 16.94 22.95
C ASP A 614 -5.80 17.89 24.17
N PRO A 615 -6.15 17.49 25.41
CA PRO A 615 -6.58 16.15 25.85
C PRO A 615 -8.09 15.89 25.76
N THR A 616 -8.86 16.75 25.07
CA THR A 616 -10.32 16.61 25.02
C THR A 616 -10.75 15.37 24.22
N ASN A 617 -11.89 14.78 24.62
CA ASN A 617 -12.55 13.70 23.88
C ASN A 617 -13.64 14.22 22.92
N THR A 618 -13.83 15.55 22.84
CA THR A 618 -14.85 16.17 21.99
C THR A 618 -14.38 16.18 20.54
N LEU A 619 -15.21 15.63 19.64
CA LEU A 619 -15.01 15.70 18.20
C LEU A 619 -15.71 16.93 17.61
N PHE A 620 -14.94 17.76 16.94
CA PHE A 620 -15.42 18.87 16.11
C PHE A 620 -15.59 18.40 14.66
N SER A 621 -16.29 19.18 13.84
CA SER A 621 -16.51 18.86 12.43
C SER A 621 -16.49 20.13 11.59
N VAL A 622 -15.78 20.09 10.46
CA VAL A 622 -15.64 21.20 9.51
C VAL A 622 -15.81 20.63 8.10
N PRO A 623 -16.64 21.24 7.24
CA PRO A 623 -16.73 20.83 5.84
C PRO A 623 -15.38 21.11 5.14
N MET A 624 -14.89 20.14 4.38
CA MET A 624 -13.77 20.38 3.47
C MET A 624 -14.31 21.08 2.23
N ARG A 625 -13.53 22.04 1.71
CA ARG A 625 -13.86 22.81 0.51
C ARG A 625 -13.03 22.31 -0.65
N ASP A 626 -13.63 22.42 -1.81
CA ASP A 626 -13.07 22.14 -3.13
C ASP A 626 -13.62 23.24 -4.06
N ASP A 627 -13.28 24.48 -3.72
CA ASP A 627 -13.85 25.69 -4.35
C ASP A 627 -12.89 26.41 -5.31
N GLY A 628 -11.76 25.76 -5.61
CA GLY A 628 -10.72 26.26 -6.49
C GLY A 628 -9.94 27.43 -5.89
N GLN A 629 -9.99 27.62 -4.57
CA GLN A 629 -9.27 28.66 -3.85
C GLN A 629 -8.34 28.04 -2.81
N GLU A 630 -7.41 28.81 -2.26
CA GLU A 630 -6.56 28.32 -1.16
C GLU A 630 -5.82 27.00 -1.47
N GLY A 631 -5.48 26.75 -2.74
CA GLY A 631 -4.71 25.57 -3.17
C GLY A 631 -5.49 24.25 -3.15
N ASP A 632 -6.82 24.29 -3.25
CA ASP A 632 -7.69 23.11 -3.40
C ASP A 632 -8.13 22.82 -4.85
N LEU A 633 -7.53 23.47 -5.85
CA LEU A 633 -7.84 23.44 -7.32
C LEU A 633 -7.74 22.07 -8.02
N VAL A 634 -7.92 20.98 -7.29
CA VAL A 634 -7.82 19.63 -7.79
C VAL A 634 -9.23 19.05 -7.85
N GLU A 635 -9.98 19.44 -8.89
CA GLU A 635 -11.24 18.79 -9.28
C GLU A 635 -11.05 17.28 -9.53
#